data_AF-A0AAN9U7E4-F1
#
_entry.id   AF-A0AAN9U7E4-F1
#
_cell.length_a   1.000
_cell.length_b   1.000
_cell.length_c   1.000
_cell.angle_alpha   90.00
_cell.angle_beta   90.00
_cell.angle_gamma   90.00
#
_symmetry.space_group_name_H-M   'P 1'
#
loop_
_entity.id
_entity.type
_entity.pdbx_description
1 polymer ?
#
loop_
_entity_poly.entity_id
_entity_poly.type
_entity_poly.pdbx_seq_one_letter_code
_entity_poly.pdbx_strand_id
1 'polypeptide(L)'
;MASTNSDHVVAGSGSEPIAAARPKPKLHGRAFYESIGSPKYVVAPMVDQSEFAWRMLTRSFLTPEENSKVLAYTPMFHARLFEEAPKYRDTHFQATRPDASPTTPPTATTTTTTTTTTTTSPPTEEPTAPTGPFLDGNPSFDRPLFVQFCANDPAHLLAAARLAAPHCDAIDLNLGCPQGIARKGHYGAFLQEDQELVYRLIDTLARDPDLPVPVTAKIRVLDTRKATLAYARTVLAAGASILTVHGRRRDQKGHLTGLADWDHIRYLRDHLPPDTVLFANGNVLQPGDLQRCLDATGADAVMAAEGNLSNPALFAPPPPPGGGGREYWRPRDGSDRGGWRVDAVFRRYMDILHRYALQQDPPARRPLFVVGDDEAWLHLDKENGEGEDGPARKKRKTDDAGAAAMGRKEKRRQEKTTSPNLLAVRPHLFHLLRHLVSKHIDIRDTLARCQAGDMTAFEHVLDMVERRVAEGLIEYERTGGKSVEEPEPEQKQKKEPSGAAAEGTSGEEEQEQEQESEAEAEAESGDETILDPESSVAAVRACKRPWWVVQPIVRPLPKEALAKGSIQLSKKALKKQGKQGKKGEVAVAKDFLKDGGGGSDGLMKHDGKDGIKEPFTVGDETKQPSVPTDELVAG
;
A
#
# COMPACT_ATOMS: atom_id res chain seq x y z
N MET A 1 -45.27 -2.54 -69.60
CA MET A 1 -44.75 -1.62 -70.63
C MET A 1 -44.96 -0.21 -70.12
N ALA A 2 -43.96 0.63 -70.38
CA ALA A 2 -43.67 1.91 -69.74
C ALA A 2 -44.78 2.96 -69.85
N SER A 3 -44.86 3.85 -68.84
CA SER A 3 -44.71 5.29 -69.10
C SER A 3 -44.39 6.05 -67.82
N THR A 4 -43.51 7.02 -67.99
CA THR A 4 -42.95 7.98 -67.03
C THR A 4 -43.98 8.95 -66.47
N ASN A 5 -43.80 9.39 -65.22
CA ASN A 5 -43.82 10.81 -64.91
C ASN A 5 -43.12 11.12 -63.58
N SER A 6 -42.19 12.06 -63.70
CA SER A 6 -41.49 12.81 -62.65
C SER A 6 -42.44 13.72 -61.91
N ASP A 7 -42.33 13.79 -60.58
CA ASP A 7 -42.72 14.98 -59.82
C ASP A 7 -41.80 15.22 -58.62
N HIS A 8 -41.44 16.49 -58.49
CA HIS A 8 -40.57 17.09 -57.49
C HIS A 8 -41.09 16.86 -56.06
N VAL A 9 -40.23 16.38 -55.16
CA VAL A 9 -40.49 16.38 -53.72
C VAL A 9 -39.82 17.60 -53.08
N VAL A 10 -40.66 18.49 -52.55
CA VAL A 10 -40.28 19.59 -51.65
C VAL A 10 -40.03 19.00 -50.27
N ALA A 11 -38.81 19.18 -49.74
CA ALA A 11 -38.43 18.73 -48.41
C ALA A 11 -39.11 19.59 -47.33
N GLY A 12 -40.07 19.01 -46.62
CA GLY A 12 -40.63 19.55 -45.38
C GLY A 12 -39.80 19.12 -44.19
N SER A 13 -39.31 20.09 -43.41
CA SER A 13 -38.58 19.89 -42.16
C SER A 13 -39.51 19.37 -41.05
N GLY A 14 -39.55 18.06 -40.85
CA GLY A 14 -40.09 17.44 -39.65
C GLY A 14 -38.96 17.21 -38.64
N SER A 15 -39.02 17.90 -37.50
CA SER A 15 -38.16 17.59 -36.35
C SER A 15 -38.66 16.30 -35.69
N GLU A 16 -37.97 15.18 -35.91
CA GLU A 16 -38.17 13.98 -35.10
C GLU A 16 -37.65 14.21 -33.67
N PRO A 17 -38.37 13.75 -32.64
CA PRO A 17 -37.88 13.81 -31.27
C PRO A 17 -36.65 12.91 -31.14
N ILE A 18 -35.55 13.48 -30.62
CA ILE A 18 -34.32 12.76 -30.28
C ILE A 18 -34.70 11.67 -29.27
N ALA A 19 -34.76 10.41 -29.72
CA ALA A 19 -34.98 9.27 -28.85
C ALA A 19 -33.86 9.24 -27.81
N ALA A 20 -34.23 9.40 -26.53
CA ALA A 20 -33.30 9.26 -25.42
C ALA A 20 -32.56 7.92 -25.56
N ALA A 21 -31.22 7.98 -25.67
CA ALA A 21 -30.39 6.80 -25.81
C ALA A 21 -30.71 5.83 -24.66
N ARG A 22 -31.07 4.59 -24.99
CA ARG A 22 -31.30 3.55 -23.97
C ARG A 22 -30.05 3.44 -23.09
N PRO A 23 -30.18 3.44 -21.75
CA PRO A 23 -29.02 3.28 -20.88
C PRO A 23 -28.30 1.98 -21.23
N LYS A 24 -26.99 2.07 -21.45
CA LYS A 24 -26.17 0.88 -21.71
C LYS A 24 -26.30 -0.07 -20.51
N PRO A 25 -26.48 -1.39 -20.73
CA PRO A 25 -26.62 -2.33 -19.64
C PRO A 25 -25.34 -2.36 -18.80
N LYS A 26 -25.50 -2.34 -17.47
CA LYS A 26 -24.43 -2.51 -16.48
C LYS A 26 -23.82 -3.89 -16.66
N LEU A 27 -22.55 -3.94 -17.10
CA LEU A 27 -21.82 -5.19 -17.24
C LEU A 27 -21.56 -5.82 -15.87
N HIS A 28 -21.50 -7.14 -15.82
CA HIS A 28 -21.32 -7.91 -14.60
C HIS A 28 -20.34 -9.08 -14.84
N GLY A 29 -19.70 -9.55 -13.76
CA GLY A 29 -18.85 -10.73 -13.80
C GLY A 29 -17.71 -10.62 -14.81
N ARG A 30 -17.48 -11.71 -15.56
CA ARG A 30 -16.44 -11.80 -16.59
C ARG A 30 -16.57 -10.76 -17.70
N ALA A 31 -17.80 -10.48 -18.15
CA ALA A 31 -18.02 -9.49 -19.21
C ALA A 31 -17.56 -8.08 -18.78
N PHE A 32 -17.77 -7.73 -17.50
CA PHE A 32 -17.21 -6.50 -16.96
C PHE A 32 -15.68 -6.54 -16.91
N TYR A 33 -15.09 -7.61 -16.36
CA TYR A 33 -13.65 -7.75 -16.27
C TYR A 33 -12.94 -7.64 -17.64
N GLU A 34 -13.53 -8.25 -18.68
CA GLU A 34 -13.04 -8.14 -20.05
C GLU A 34 -13.18 -6.73 -20.62
N SER A 35 -14.26 -6.01 -20.28
CA SER A 35 -14.49 -4.64 -20.74
C SER A 35 -13.47 -3.63 -20.22
N ILE A 36 -12.83 -3.90 -19.08
CA ILE A 36 -11.76 -3.07 -18.51
C ILE A 36 -10.35 -3.54 -18.92
N GLY A 37 -10.25 -4.44 -19.91
CA GLY A 37 -8.98 -4.92 -20.46
C GLY A 37 -8.40 -6.16 -19.76
N SER A 38 -9.18 -6.85 -18.92
CA SER A 38 -8.75 -8.04 -18.18
C SER A 38 -7.42 -7.84 -17.44
N PRO A 39 -7.29 -6.81 -16.58
CA PRO A 39 -6.03 -6.49 -15.92
C PRO A 39 -5.52 -7.68 -15.12
N LYS A 40 -4.25 -8.04 -15.33
CA LYS A 40 -3.57 -9.17 -14.66
C LYS A 40 -2.91 -8.77 -13.35
N TYR A 41 -2.59 -7.49 -13.21
CA TYR A 41 -1.88 -6.96 -12.06
C TYR A 41 -2.72 -5.89 -11.37
N VAL A 42 -2.76 -5.95 -10.04
CA VAL A 42 -3.63 -5.07 -9.25
C VAL A 42 -2.84 -4.40 -8.13
N VAL A 43 -2.81 -3.08 -8.11
CA VAL A 43 -2.34 -2.30 -6.94
C VAL A 43 -3.41 -2.40 -5.85
N ALA A 44 -3.04 -2.94 -4.70
CA ALA A 44 -3.96 -3.14 -3.59
C ALA A 44 -4.46 -1.81 -2.98
N PRO A 45 -5.66 -1.79 -2.38
CA PRO A 45 -6.10 -0.68 -1.54
C PRO A 45 -5.26 -0.65 -0.26
N MET A 46 -4.61 0.47 0.00
CA MET A 46 -3.74 0.68 1.15
C MET A 46 -4.01 2.07 1.73
N VAL A 47 -4.49 2.13 2.98
CA VAL A 47 -4.81 3.39 3.66
C VAL A 47 -3.53 4.21 3.82
N ASP A 48 -3.56 5.48 3.40
CA ASP A 48 -2.44 6.44 3.40
C ASP A 48 -1.23 5.99 2.56
N GLN A 49 -1.45 5.14 1.56
CA GLN A 49 -0.40 4.43 0.80
C GLN A 49 -0.73 4.16 -0.68
N SER A 50 -1.96 4.43 -1.12
CA SER A 50 -2.44 4.11 -2.48
C SER A 50 -3.10 5.32 -3.14
N GLU A 51 -2.71 6.52 -2.72
CA GLU A 51 -3.14 7.79 -3.28
C GLU A 51 -2.76 7.88 -4.76
N PHE A 52 -3.43 8.77 -5.47
CA PHE A 52 -3.23 9.02 -6.90
C PHE A 52 -1.74 9.06 -7.31
N ALA A 53 -0.91 9.83 -6.61
CA ALA A 53 0.51 9.98 -6.96
C ALA A 53 1.28 8.66 -6.89
N TRP A 54 0.94 7.76 -5.96
CA TRP A 54 1.57 6.44 -5.86
C TRP A 54 1.09 5.48 -6.94
N ARG A 55 -0.21 5.52 -7.28
CA ARG A 55 -0.75 4.77 -8.43
C ARG A 55 -0.08 5.19 -9.72
N MET A 56 0.08 6.50 -9.92
CA MET A 56 0.82 7.07 -11.06
C MET A 56 2.29 6.65 -11.06
N LEU A 57 2.94 6.60 -9.90
CA LEU A 57 4.32 6.12 -9.79
C LEU A 57 4.42 4.66 -10.28
N THR A 58 3.50 3.79 -9.85
CA THR A 58 3.46 2.41 -10.32
C THR A 58 3.27 2.33 -11.84
N ARG A 59 2.30 3.08 -12.38
CA ARG A 59 2.00 3.14 -13.82
C ARG A 59 3.15 3.69 -14.67
N SER A 60 3.97 4.57 -14.11
CA SER A 60 5.06 5.24 -14.83
C SER A 60 6.15 4.29 -15.33
N PHE A 61 6.24 3.07 -14.79
CA PHE A 61 7.21 2.06 -15.22
C PHE A 61 6.71 1.21 -16.40
N LEU A 62 5.47 1.42 -16.82
CA LEU A 62 4.81 0.66 -17.88
C LEU A 62 4.62 1.52 -19.12
N THR A 63 4.64 0.88 -20.28
CA THR A 63 4.23 1.52 -21.54
C THR A 63 2.73 1.88 -21.50
N PRO A 64 2.27 2.84 -22.32
CA PRO A 64 0.85 3.16 -22.45
C PRO A 64 -0.02 1.93 -22.72
N GLU A 65 0.47 0.99 -23.54
CA GLU A 65 -0.23 -0.26 -23.88
C GLU A 65 -0.33 -1.19 -22.66
N GLU A 66 0.72 -1.27 -21.85
CA GLU A 66 0.76 -2.10 -20.64
C GLU A 66 -0.04 -1.52 -19.47
N ASN A 67 -0.28 -0.20 -19.44
CA ASN A 67 -1.05 0.42 -18.37
C ASN A 67 -2.48 -0.13 -18.25
N SER A 68 -3.07 -0.56 -19.37
CA SER A 68 -4.37 -1.25 -19.38
C SER A 68 -4.36 -2.59 -18.63
N LYS A 69 -3.18 -3.21 -18.45
CA LYS A 69 -3.01 -4.47 -17.72
C LYS A 69 -2.92 -4.27 -16.20
N VAL A 70 -2.85 -3.02 -15.74
CA VAL A 70 -2.81 -2.66 -14.32
C VAL A 70 -4.12 -2.00 -13.90
N LEU A 71 -4.79 -2.67 -12.97
CA LEU A 71 -5.86 -2.09 -12.18
C LEU A 71 -5.26 -1.52 -10.89
N ALA A 72 -5.80 -0.41 -10.42
CA ALA A 72 -5.46 0.11 -9.11
C ALA A 72 -6.71 0.34 -8.27
N TYR A 73 -6.50 0.37 -6.96
CA TYR A 73 -7.54 0.68 -5.98
C TYR A 73 -7.18 1.99 -5.28
N THR A 74 -8.19 2.75 -4.87
CA THR A 74 -8.01 3.85 -3.92
C THR A 74 -7.64 3.34 -2.53
N PRO A 75 -7.20 4.22 -1.62
CA PRO A 75 -7.31 3.94 -0.20
C PRO A 75 -8.75 3.58 0.19
N MET A 76 -8.91 2.87 1.32
CA MET A 76 -10.22 2.53 1.85
C MET A 76 -10.88 3.77 2.45
N PHE A 77 -12.07 4.15 1.96
CA PHE A 77 -12.84 5.28 2.47
C PHE A 77 -14.00 4.83 3.36
N HIS A 78 -14.34 5.61 4.38
CA HIS A 78 -15.51 5.33 5.21
C HIS A 78 -16.78 5.86 4.52
N ALA A 79 -17.70 4.97 4.13
CA ALA A 79 -18.86 5.33 3.31
C ALA A 79 -19.69 6.49 3.90
N ARG A 80 -20.09 6.38 5.17
CA ARG A 80 -20.83 7.45 5.87
C ARG A 80 -20.11 8.80 5.86
N LEU A 81 -18.79 8.83 6.14
CA LEU A 81 -18.04 10.09 6.13
C LEU A 81 -17.89 10.65 4.72
N PHE A 82 -17.76 9.78 3.72
CA PHE A 82 -17.67 10.16 2.32
C PHE A 82 -18.98 10.77 1.79
N GLU A 83 -20.12 10.28 2.26
CA GLU A 83 -21.44 10.84 1.99
C GLU A 83 -21.67 12.16 2.74
N GLU A 84 -21.55 12.14 4.07
CA GLU A 84 -22.05 13.22 4.94
C GLU A 84 -21.09 14.41 5.03
N ALA A 85 -19.79 14.21 4.80
CA ALA A 85 -18.77 15.24 5.02
C ALA A 85 -18.00 15.55 3.72
N PRO A 86 -18.41 16.58 2.95
CA PRO A 86 -17.69 17.01 1.74
C PRO A 86 -16.20 17.25 1.98
N LYS A 87 -15.84 17.85 3.13
CA LYS A 87 -14.45 18.03 3.53
C LYS A 87 -13.67 16.71 3.65
N TYR A 88 -14.28 15.66 4.19
CA TYR A 88 -13.64 14.34 4.24
C TYR A 88 -13.40 13.81 2.84
N ARG A 89 -14.39 13.91 1.94
CA ARG A 89 -14.25 13.50 0.54
C ARG A 89 -13.14 14.28 -0.17
N ASP A 90 -13.12 15.61 -0.08
CA ASP A 90 -12.16 16.45 -0.79
C ASP A 90 -10.71 16.25 -0.31
N THR A 91 -10.51 15.88 0.96
CA THR A 91 -9.17 15.58 1.50
C THR A 91 -8.71 14.14 1.30
N HIS A 92 -9.55 13.25 0.75
CA HIS A 92 -9.21 11.84 0.52
C HIS A 92 -9.35 11.39 -0.94
N PHE A 93 -10.19 12.06 -1.74
CA PHE A 93 -10.52 11.70 -3.12
C PHE A 93 -10.68 12.96 -4.00
N GLN A 94 -9.64 13.31 -4.75
CA GLN A 94 -9.53 14.54 -5.54
C GLN A 94 -9.98 14.32 -7.00
N ALA A 95 -11.20 13.84 -7.19
CA ALA A 95 -11.72 13.51 -8.53
C ALA A 95 -12.09 14.73 -9.38
N THR A 96 -12.53 15.81 -8.74
CA THR A 96 -12.80 17.13 -9.36
C THR A 96 -12.09 18.22 -8.56
N ARG A 97 -12.01 19.44 -9.09
CA ARG A 97 -11.48 20.56 -8.30
C ARG A 97 -12.58 21.06 -7.36
N PRO A 98 -12.25 21.37 -6.09
CA PRO A 98 -13.13 22.18 -5.26
C PRO A 98 -13.37 23.50 -5.99
N ASP A 99 -14.62 23.98 -6.06
CA ASP A 99 -14.90 25.29 -6.62
C ASP A 99 -14.03 26.34 -5.91
N ALA A 100 -13.28 27.12 -6.69
CA ALA A 100 -12.58 28.26 -6.17
C ALA A 100 -13.63 29.29 -5.70
N SER A 101 -14.03 29.22 -4.43
CA SER A 101 -14.84 30.29 -3.83
C SER A 101 -14.09 31.61 -4.04
N PRO A 102 -14.79 32.70 -4.44
CA PRO A 102 -14.13 33.90 -4.92
C PRO A 102 -13.28 34.50 -3.79
N THR A 103 -11.97 34.37 -3.92
CA THR A 103 -11.04 35.08 -3.05
C THR A 103 -11.18 36.55 -3.40
N THR A 104 -11.68 37.34 -2.46
CA THR A 104 -11.79 38.79 -2.55
C THR A 104 -10.48 39.36 -3.11
N PRO A 105 -10.50 40.15 -4.21
CA PRO A 105 -9.29 40.74 -4.74
C PRO A 105 -8.68 41.72 -3.72
N PRO A 106 -7.35 41.89 -3.68
CA PRO A 106 -6.72 42.86 -2.79
C PRO A 106 -7.13 44.28 -3.20
N THR A 107 -7.66 45.02 -2.23
CA THR A 107 -8.10 46.41 -2.35
C THR A 107 -7.00 47.29 -2.94
N ALA A 108 -7.18 47.74 -4.18
CA ALA A 108 -6.45 48.86 -4.75
C ALA A 108 -7.09 50.17 -4.27
N THR A 109 -6.29 51.02 -3.64
CA THR A 109 -6.55 52.42 -3.35
C THR A 109 -6.91 53.18 -4.63
N THR A 110 -7.96 54.04 -4.62
CA THR A 110 -7.98 55.42 -5.18
C THR A 110 -9.42 55.99 -5.25
N THR A 111 -9.62 57.08 -4.49
CA THR A 111 -10.42 58.30 -4.72
C THR A 111 -11.96 58.30 -4.86
N THR A 112 -12.55 59.08 -3.96
CA THR A 112 -13.90 59.69 -3.87
C THR A 112 -14.46 60.31 -5.16
N THR A 113 -15.76 60.09 -5.46
CA THR A 113 -16.83 61.13 -5.67
C THR A 113 -18.19 60.52 -6.02
N THR A 114 -19.18 60.84 -5.18
CA THR A 114 -20.66 60.99 -5.25
C THR A 114 -21.50 60.51 -6.47
N THR A 115 -22.64 59.84 -6.17
CA THR A 115 -24.06 60.15 -6.55
C THR A 115 -24.92 58.93 -6.99
N THR A 116 -25.78 58.48 -6.07
CA THR A 116 -27.21 58.11 -6.14
C THR A 116 -27.81 57.10 -7.17
N THR A 117 -28.55 56.14 -6.59
CA THR A 117 -29.90 55.58 -6.95
C THR A 117 -30.10 54.32 -7.82
N THR A 118 -30.90 53.40 -7.23
CA THR A 118 -31.95 52.50 -7.78
C THR A 118 -31.61 51.04 -8.17
N THR A 119 -32.14 50.11 -7.34
CA THR A 119 -32.94 48.90 -7.64
C THR A 119 -32.50 47.94 -8.76
N THR A 120 -32.34 46.62 -8.48
CA THR A 120 -33.30 45.51 -8.77
C THR A 120 -32.60 44.13 -8.66
N SER A 121 -33.30 43.16 -8.04
CA SER A 121 -33.16 41.69 -8.14
C SER A 121 -31.93 40.96 -7.53
N PRO A 122 -32.15 39.87 -6.75
CA PRO A 122 -31.08 38.96 -6.35
C PRO A 122 -30.69 38.04 -7.53
N PRO A 123 -29.40 37.74 -7.77
CA PRO A 123 -29.03 36.70 -8.70
C PRO A 123 -29.34 35.34 -8.09
N THR A 124 -30.17 34.56 -8.79
CA THR A 124 -30.26 33.12 -8.59
C THR A 124 -28.93 32.53 -9.07
N GLU A 125 -28.01 32.27 -8.14
CA GLU A 125 -26.81 31.48 -8.43
C GLU A 125 -27.25 30.02 -8.64
N GLU A 126 -27.36 29.61 -9.91
CA GLU A 126 -27.28 28.19 -10.24
C GLU A 126 -25.88 27.68 -9.82
N PRO A 127 -25.78 26.52 -9.15
CA PRO A 127 -24.49 25.96 -8.80
C PRO A 127 -23.71 25.66 -10.07
N THR A 128 -22.53 26.27 -10.21
CA THR A 128 -21.62 26.04 -11.32
C THR A 128 -21.28 24.55 -11.42
N ALA A 129 -21.41 24.01 -12.63
CA ALA A 129 -21.14 22.61 -12.93
C ALA A 129 -19.75 22.16 -12.44
N PRO A 130 -19.58 20.91 -11.99
CA PRO A 130 -18.29 20.40 -11.53
C PRO A 130 -17.22 20.65 -12.59
N THR A 131 -16.14 21.31 -12.18
CA THR A 131 -14.90 21.40 -12.93
C THR A 131 -14.47 19.99 -13.38
N GLY A 132 -13.97 19.87 -14.62
CA GLY A 132 -13.69 18.57 -15.25
C GLY A 132 -12.77 17.64 -14.44
N PRO A 133 -12.60 16.37 -14.88
CA PRO A 133 -11.82 15.36 -14.16
C PRO A 133 -10.43 15.87 -13.76
N PHE A 134 -10.05 15.67 -12.49
CA PHE A 134 -8.80 16.17 -11.93
C PHE A 134 -7.76 15.07 -11.74
N LEU A 135 -7.62 14.48 -10.54
CA LEU A 135 -6.60 13.49 -10.22
C LEU A 135 -7.18 12.08 -10.15
N ASP A 136 -7.89 11.79 -9.07
CA ASP A 136 -8.42 10.46 -8.81
C ASP A 136 -9.46 10.07 -9.89
N GLY A 137 -9.21 8.95 -10.57
CA GLY A 137 -10.14 8.42 -11.56
C GLY A 137 -10.15 9.17 -12.89
N ASN A 138 -9.16 10.04 -13.13
CA ASN A 138 -9.04 10.75 -14.39
C ASN A 138 -8.96 9.75 -15.56
N PRO A 139 -9.87 9.83 -16.55
CA PRO A 139 -9.93 8.86 -17.65
C PRO A 139 -8.66 8.75 -18.49
N SER A 140 -7.79 9.77 -18.47
CA SER A 140 -6.60 9.82 -19.33
C SER A 140 -5.40 9.05 -18.74
N PHE A 141 -5.34 8.86 -17.42
CA PHE A 141 -4.13 8.33 -16.78
C PHE A 141 -4.34 7.53 -15.49
N ASP A 142 -5.50 7.60 -14.84
CA ASP A 142 -5.78 6.89 -13.58
C ASP A 142 -6.97 5.93 -13.72
N ARG A 143 -7.03 5.24 -14.86
CA ARG A 143 -7.98 4.14 -15.11
C ARG A 143 -7.28 2.92 -15.74
N PRO A 144 -7.73 1.68 -15.46
CA PRO A 144 -8.90 1.36 -14.62
C PRO A 144 -8.62 1.56 -13.12
N LEU A 145 -9.64 2.04 -12.39
CA LEU A 145 -9.61 2.35 -10.96
C LEU A 145 -10.85 1.85 -10.25
N PHE A 146 -10.68 1.12 -9.15
CA PHE A 146 -11.77 0.76 -8.23
C PHE A 146 -11.71 1.64 -6.98
N VAL A 147 -12.85 2.20 -6.58
CA VAL A 147 -12.97 2.97 -5.34
C VAL A 147 -13.45 2.04 -4.23
N GLN A 148 -12.64 1.91 -3.17
CA GLN A 148 -12.95 0.99 -2.07
C GLN A 148 -13.59 1.71 -0.89
N PHE A 149 -14.72 1.18 -0.41
CA PHE A 149 -15.37 1.63 0.82
C PHE A 149 -15.32 0.60 1.93
N CYS A 150 -15.30 1.07 3.17
CA CYS A 150 -15.80 0.33 4.32
C CYS A 150 -17.15 0.89 4.75
N ALA A 151 -18.08 -0.01 5.08
CA ALA A 151 -19.43 0.33 5.50
C ALA A 151 -20.03 -0.79 6.34
N ASN A 152 -21.08 -0.45 7.08
CA ASN A 152 -21.95 -1.37 7.81
C ASN A 152 -23.44 -0.97 7.71
N ASP A 153 -23.75 0.01 6.86
CA ASP A 153 -25.09 0.47 6.56
C ASP A 153 -25.26 0.56 5.03
N PRO A 154 -26.25 -0.15 4.45
CA PRO A 154 -26.45 -0.15 2.99
C PRO A 154 -26.84 1.21 2.39
N ALA A 155 -27.56 2.05 3.12
CA ALA A 155 -27.99 3.36 2.61
C ALA A 155 -26.79 4.30 2.48
N HIS A 156 -25.96 4.38 3.53
CA HIS A 156 -24.73 5.17 3.49
C HIS A 156 -23.75 4.68 2.43
N LEU A 157 -23.64 3.36 2.25
CA LEU A 157 -22.81 2.76 1.21
C LEU A 157 -23.28 3.15 -0.19
N LEU A 158 -24.59 3.05 -0.46
CA LEU A 158 -25.16 3.41 -1.77
C LEU A 158 -24.99 4.90 -2.10
N ALA A 159 -25.23 5.77 -1.13
CA ALA A 159 -25.04 7.21 -1.32
C ALA A 159 -23.58 7.56 -1.63
N ALA A 160 -22.62 7.00 -0.89
CA ALA A 160 -21.19 7.17 -1.16
C ALA A 160 -20.78 6.60 -2.52
N ALA A 161 -21.31 5.42 -2.89
CA ALA A 161 -21.04 4.79 -4.18
C ALA A 161 -21.51 5.65 -5.37
N ARG A 162 -22.71 6.24 -5.29
CA ARG A 162 -23.24 7.13 -6.34
C ARG A 162 -22.38 8.38 -6.53
N LEU A 163 -21.78 8.90 -5.46
CA LEU A 163 -20.85 10.04 -5.52
C LEU A 163 -19.50 9.67 -6.19
N ALA A 164 -19.02 8.45 -6.01
CA ALA A 164 -17.75 7.99 -6.57
C ALA A 164 -17.88 7.43 -8.00
N ALA A 165 -19.04 6.88 -8.36
CA ALA A 165 -19.29 6.15 -9.61
C ALA A 165 -18.86 6.87 -10.91
N PRO A 166 -19.03 8.21 -11.06
CA PRO A 166 -18.55 8.92 -12.25
C PRO A 166 -17.03 8.87 -12.44
N HIS A 167 -16.29 8.58 -11.36
CA HIS A 167 -14.84 8.71 -11.25
C HIS A 167 -14.14 7.36 -11.07
N CYS A 168 -14.82 6.24 -11.33
CA CYS A 168 -14.21 4.92 -11.24
C CYS A 168 -14.83 3.93 -12.24
N ASP A 169 -14.30 2.71 -12.26
CA ASP A 169 -14.79 1.62 -13.10
C ASP A 169 -15.56 0.57 -12.27
N ALA A 170 -15.35 0.53 -10.95
CA ALA A 170 -16.17 -0.22 -10.01
C ALA A 170 -16.13 0.37 -8.59
N ILE A 171 -17.12 -0.03 -7.79
CA ILE A 171 -17.17 0.20 -6.34
C ILE A 171 -16.79 -1.10 -5.63
N ASP A 172 -15.77 -1.07 -4.79
CA ASP A 172 -15.33 -2.23 -4.02
C ASP A 172 -15.73 -2.13 -2.55
N LEU A 173 -16.25 -3.23 -1.99
CA LEU A 173 -16.52 -3.33 -0.56
C LEU A 173 -15.37 -4.03 0.17
N ASN A 174 -14.76 -3.33 1.14
CA ASN A 174 -13.78 -3.91 2.03
C ASN A 174 -14.44 -4.82 3.08
N LEU A 175 -14.13 -6.12 3.00
CA LEU A 175 -14.55 -7.16 3.94
C LEU A 175 -13.34 -7.88 4.55
N GLY A 176 -12.16 -7.24 4.51
CA GLY A 176 -10.88 -7.87 4.82
C GLY A 176 -10.02 -7.12 5.84
N CYS A 177 -10.31 -5.86 6.16
CA CYS A 177 -9.50 -5.06 7.09
C CYS A 177 -9.57 -5.64 8.52
N PRO A 178 -8.45 -6.09 9.12
CA PRO A 178 -8.45 -6.66 10.47
C PRO A 178 -8.09 -5.63 11.56
N GLN A 179 -8.03 -4.35 11.22
CA GLN A 179 -7.52 -3.29 12.09
C GLN A 179 -8.45 -2.98 13.25
N GLY A 180 -7.88 -2.42 14.32
CA GLY A 180 -8.65 -2.05 15.52
C GLY A 180 -9.76 -1.03 15.23
N ILE A 181 -9.54 -0.13 14.27
CA ILE A 181 -10.55 0.85 13.85
C ILE A 181 -11.74 0.17 13.14
N ALA A 182 -11.48 -0.85 12.32
CA ALA A 182 -12.52 -1.67 11.69
C ALA A 182 -13.31 -2.49 12.71
N ARG A 183 -12.65 -2.98 13.76
CA ARG A 183 -13.33 -3.63 14.88
C ARG A 183 -14.29 -2.68 15.59
N LYS A 184 -13.81 -1.48 15.91
CA LYS A 184 -14.59 -0.46 16.63
C LYS A 184 -15.78 0.04 15.81
N GLY A 185 -15.57 0.25 14.51
CA GLY A 185 -16.63 0.68 13.59
C GLY A 185 -17.49 -0.45 13.03
N HIS A 186 -17.22 -1.71 13.39
CA HIS A 186 -17.92 -2.90 12.91
C HIS A 186 -18.03 -2.96 11.36
N TYR A 187 -16.89 -2.91 10.69
CA TYR A 187 -16.76 -3.10 9.24
C TYR A 187 -15.53 -3.96 8.90
N GLY A 188 -15.25 -4.19 7.61
CA GLY A 188 -14.08 -4.96 7.19
C GLY A 188 -14.20 -6.44 7.60
N ALA A 189 -13.12 -7.05 8.10
CA ALA A 189 -13.11 -8.46 8.49
C ALA A 189 -13.98 -8.77 9.73
N PHE A 190 -14.61 -7.78 10.35
CA PHE A 190 -15.54 -7.95 11.47
C PHE A 190 -17.00 -8.12 11.04
N LEU A 191 -17.25 -8.08 9.73
CA LEU A 191 -18.54 -8.44 9.13
C LEU A 191 -18.60 -9.91 8.70
N GLN A 192 -17.49 -10.65 8.72
CA GLN A 192 -17.45 -12.04 8.22
C GLN A 192 -18.39 -12.99 9.01
N GLU A 193 -18.72 -12.63 10.25
CA GLU A 193 -19.71 -13.34 11.07
C GLU A 193 -21.17 -12.91 10.80
N ASP A 194 -21.40 -11.72 10.23
CA ASP A 194 -22.72 -11.19 9.85
C ASP A 194 -22.85 -11.17 8.31
N GLN A 195 -22.94 -12.37 7.72
CA GLN A 195 -23.01 -12.52 6.27
C GLN A 195 -24.33 -12.02 5.67
N GLU A 196 -25.38 -11.88 6.48
CA GLU A 196 -26.64 -11.29 6.06
C GLU A 196 -26.47 -9.78 5.80
N LEU A 197 -25.77 -9.08 6.70
CA LEU A 197 -25.40 -7.69 6.46
C LEU A 197 -24.48 -7.57 5.24
N VAL A 198 -23.48 -8.44 5.07
CA VAL A 198 -22.64 -8.47 3.87
C VAL A 198 -23.46 -8.62 2.60
N TYR A 199 -24.41 -9.56 2.58
CA TYR A 199 -25.31 -9.75 1.46
C TYR A 199 -26.09 -8.47 1.17
N ARG A 200 -26.74 -7.87 2.18
CA ARG A 200 -27.53 -6.64 1.99
C ARG A 200 -26.70 -5.46 1.49
N LEU A 201 -25.46 -5.29 1.97
CA LEU A 201 -24.56 -4.22 1.52
C LEU A 201 -24.26 -4.33 0.02
N ILE A 202 -23.90 -5.53 -0.45
CA ILE A 202 -23.54 -5.77 -1.85
C ILE A 202 -24.79 -5.76 -2.74
N ASP A 203 -25.87 -6.42 -2.32
CA ASP A 203 -27.13 -6.54 -3.07
C ASP A 203 -27.77 -5.17 -3.31
N THR A 204 -27.73 -4.28 -2.31
CA THR A 204 -28.21 -2.90 -2.42
C THR A 204 -27.49 -2.15 -3.55
N LEU A 205 -26.16 -2.24 -3.61
CA LEU A 205 -25.38 -1.61 -4.69
C LEU A 205 -25.58 -2.30 -6.04
N ALA A 206 -25.62 -3.63 -6.05
CA ALA A 206 -25.67 -4.41 -7.28
C ALA A 206 -26.99 -4.23 -8.03
N ARG A 207 -28.11 -4.16 -7.29
CA ARG A 207 -29.47 -4.02 -7.85
C ARG A 207 -29.91 -2.57 -8.07
N ASP A 208 -29.14 -1.60 -7.57
CA ASP A 208 -29.50 -0.19 -7.75
C ASP A 208 -29.43 0.21 -9.24
N PRO A 209 -30.56 0.67 -9.84
CA PRO A 209 -30.59 1.03 -11.25
C PRO A 209 -29.83 2.33 -11.55
N ASP A 210 -29.60 3.16 -10.53
CA ASP A 210 -28.91 4.46 -10.66
C ASP A 210 -27.40 4.36 -10.42
N LEU A 211 -26.88 3.18 -10.06
CA LEU A 211 -25.45 2.92 -9.91
C LEU A 211 -24.90 2.30 -11.21
N PRO A 212 -24.26 3.08 -12.10
CA PRO A 212 -23.89 2.64 -13.44
C PRO A 212 -22.69 1.68 -13.46
N VAL A 213 -21.91 1.64 -12.38
CA VAL A 213 -20.69 0.83 -12.26
C VAL A 213 -20.96 -0.44 -11.43
N PRO A 214 -20.31 -1.57 -11.75
CA PRO A 214 -20.44 -2.81 -10.98
C PRO A 214 -19.83 -2.71 -9.59
N VAL A 215 -20.18 -3.71 -8.78
CA VAL A 215 -19.71 -3.87 -7.40
C VAL A 215 -18.72 -5.01 -7.35
N THR A 216 -17.64 -4.85 -6.60
CA THR A 216 -16.66 -5.89 -6.30
C THR A 216 -16.47 -6.02 -4.78
N ALA A 217 -15.83 -7.09 -4.32
CA ALA A 217 -15.59 -7.26 -2.89
C ALA A 217 -14.21 -7.88 -2.62
N LYS A 218 -13.56 -7.43 -1.55
CA LYS A 218 -12.29 -7.98 -1.05
C LYS A 218 -12.47 -8.64 0.30
N ILE A 219 -12.26 -9.96 0.37
CA ILE A 219 -12.39 -10.77 1.60
C ILE A 219 -11.03 -11.29 2.10
N ARG A 220 -11.02 -11.78 3.35
CA ARG A 220 -9.99 -12.69 3.90
C ARG A 220 -10.53 -14.11 3.95
N VAL A 221 -9.64 -15.09 3.96
CA VAL A 221 -10.03 -16.50 4.18
C VAL A 221 -10.49 -16.73 5.62
N LEU A 222 -11.36 -17.72 5.81
CA LEU A 222 -11.84 -18.17 7.12
C LEU A 222 -11.03 -19.38 7.62
N ASP A 223 -11.42 -19.93 8.77
CA ASP A 223 -10.69 -21.04 9.41
C ASP A 223 -10.62 -22.31 8.55
N THR A 224 -11.59 -22.51 7.67
CA THR A 224 -11.61 -23.66 6.75
C THR A 224 -11.89 -23.23 5.32
N ARG A 225 -11.38 -24.01 4.36
CA ARG A 225 -11.66 -23.86 2.93
C ARG A 225 -13.16 -23.93 2.62
N LYS A 226 -13.90 -24.82 3.29
CA LYS A 226 -15.36 -24.95 3.13
C LYS A 226 -16.12 -23.71 3.64
N ALA A 227 -15.76 -23.19 4.82
CA ALA A 227 -16.37 -21.97 5.34
C ALA A 227 -16.05 -20.77 4.43
N THR A 228 -14.82 -20.69 3.94
CA THR A 228 -14.41 -19.66 2.97
C THR A 228 -15.22 -19.77 1.67
N LEU A 229 -15.45 -20.97 1.15
CA LEU A 229 -16.27 -21.21 -0.03
C LEU A 229 -17.73 -20.80 0.18
N ALA A 230 -18.32 -21.13 1.34
CA ALA A 230 -19.67 -20.69 1.68
C ALA A 230 -19.76 -19.16 1.71
N TYR A 231 -18.79 -18.50 2.34
CA TYR A 231 -18.73 -17.04 2.39
C TYR A 231 -18.56 -16.40 1.01
N ALA A 232 -17.66 -16.93 0.18
CA ALA A 232 -17.47 -16.49 -1.20
C ALA A 232 -18.76 -16.61 -2.03
N ARG A 233 -19.52 -17.70 -1.86
CA ARG A 233 -20.82 -17.89 -2.52
C ARG A 233 -21.84 -16.86 -2.08
N THR A 234 -21.90 -16.51 -0.79
CA THR A 234 -22.78 -15.43 -0.29
C THR A 234 -22.45 -14.10 -0.97
N VAL A 235 -21.16 -13.75 -1.04
CA VAL A 235 -20.68 -12.50 -1.66
C VAL A 235 -21.01 -12.43 -3.16
N LEU A 236 -20.80 -13.54 -3.88
CA LEU A 236 -21.11 -13.62 -5.31
C LEU A 236 -22.62 -13.62 -5.57
N ALA A 237 -23.42 -14.35 -4.77
CA ALA A 237 -24.87 -14.38 -4.88
C ALA A 237 -25.51 -13.01 -4.61
N ALA A 238 -24.88 -12.18 -3.77
CA ALA A 238 -25.29 -10.79 -3.54
C ALA A 238 -25.02 -9.87 -4.75
N GLY A 239 -24.26 -10.32 -5.76
CA GLY A 239 -24.03 -9.57 -7.00
C GLY A 239 -22.64 -8.96 -7.14
N ALA A 240 -21.66 -9.37 -6.33
CA ALA A 240 -20.27 -8.99 -6.55
C ALA A 240 -19.76 -9.53 -7.90
N SER A 241 -19.25 -8.65 -8.76
CA SER A 241 -18.77 -8.98 -10.12
C SER A 241 -17.38 -9.60 -10.11
N ILE A 242 -16.54 -9.20 -9.15
CA ILE A 242 -15.19 -9.70 -8.96
C ILE A 242 -14.99 -9.95 -7.46
N LEU A 243 -14.40 -11.08 -7.12
CA LEU A 243 -14.04 -11.43 -5.76
C LEU A 243 -12.51 -11.43 -5.60
N THR A 244 -12.00 -10.51 -4.78
CA THR A 244 -10.60 -10.50 -4.36
C THR A 244 -10.45 -11.27 -3.04
N VAL A 245 -9.51 -12.21 -2.99
CA VAL A 245 -9.30 -13.06 -1.82
C VAL A 245 -7.88 -12.90 -1.30
N HIS A 246 -7.77 -12.40 -0.06
CA HIS A 246 -6.51 -12.41 0.67
C HIS A 246 -6.35 -13.74 1.39
N GLY A 247 -5.29 -14.51 1.07
CA GLY A 247 -5.02 -15.83 1.62
C GLY A 247 -4.66 -15.87 3.11
N ARG A 248 -4.85 -14.78 3.87
CA ARG A 248 -4.62 -14.72 5.31
C ARG A 248 -5.93 -14.56 6.05
N ARG A 249 -6.05 -15.20 7.21
CA ARG A 249 -7.17 -14.98 8.14
C ARG A 249 -7.11 -13.61 8.80
N ARG A 250 -8.19 -13.21 9.47
CA ARG A 250 -8.29 -11.95 10.22
C ARG A 250 -7.23 -11.81 11.32
N ASP A 251 -6.90 -12.90 12.01
CA ASP A 251 -5.93 -12.92 13.12
C ASP A 251 -4.47 -12.82 12.66
N GLN A 252 -4.21 -13.15 11.39
CA GLN A 252 -2.90 -13.05 10.75
C GLN A 252 -2.58 -11.60 10.36
N LYS A 253 -2.16 -10.80 11.36
CA LYS A 253 -1.75 -9.41 11.19
C LYS A 253 -0.57 -9.03 12.09
N GLY A 254 0.10 -7.91 11.80
CA GLY A 254 1.25 -7.43 12.56
C GLY A 254 2.36 -8.48 12.62
N HIS A 255 2.86 -8.78 13.82
CA HIS A 255 3.88 -9.83 14.01
C HIS A 255 3.36 -11.26 13.77
N LEU A 256 2.03 -11.46 13.70
CA LEU A 256 1.40 -12.76 13.44
C LEU A 256 1.01 -12.96 11.97
N THR A 257 1.44 -12.06 11.07
CA THR A 257 1.02 -12.06 9.66
C THR A 257 1.24 -13.43 8.99
N GLY A 258 2.43 -14.02 9.13
CA GLY A 258 2.76 -15.29 8.49
C GLY A 258 2.54 -15.30 6.97
N LEU A 259 2.52 -16.50 6.38
CA LEU A 259 2.27 -16.68 4.95
C LEU A 259 0.77 -16.64 4.63
N ALA A 260 0.43 -16.05 3.49
CA ALA A 260 -0.85 -16.27 2.84
C ALA A 260 -0.94 -17.70 2.30
N ASP A 261 -2.05 -18.37 2.55
CA ASP A 261 -2.37 -19.70 2.06
C ASP A 261 -3.06 -19.58 0.68
N TRP A 262 -2.29 -19.85 -0.38
CA TRP A 262 -2.79 -19.83 -1.75
C TRP A 262 -3.68 -21.02 -2.09
N ASP A 263 -3.58 -22.13 -1.36
CA ASP A 263 -4.45 -23.29 -1.58
C ASP A 263 -5.91 -22.99 -1.24
N HIS A 264 -6.17 -22.08 -0.30
CA HIS A 264 -7.54 -21.60 -0.08
C HIS A 264 -8.10 -20.95 -1.35
N ILE A 265 -7.30 -20.17 -2.07
CA ILE A 265 -7.71 -19.49 -3.30
C ILE A 265 -7.87 -20.51 -4.44
N ARG A 266 -6.94 -21.46 -4.57
CA ARG A 266 -7.05 -22.59 -5.51
C ARG A 266 -8.34 -23.38 -5.27
N TYR A 267 -8.63 -23.71 -4.01
CA TYR A 267 -9.84 -24.41 -3.63
C TYR A 267 -11.11 -23.64 -4.04
N LEU A 268 -11.13 -22.31 -3.88
CA LEU A 268 -12.24 -21.50 -4.37
C LEU A 268 -12.36 -21.56 -5.90
N ARG A 269 -11.24 -21.43 -6.63
CA ARG A 269 -11.22 -21.52 -8.09
C ARG A 269 -11.78 -22.86 -8.58
N ASP A 270 -11.50 -23.96 -7.88
CA ASP A 270 -11.98 -25.31 -8.23
C ASP A 270 -13.48 -25.53 -7.97
N HIS A 271 -14.08 -24.79 -7.02
CA HIS A 271 -15.45 -25.06 -6.53
C HIS A 271 -16.45 -23.93 -6.79
N LEU A 272 -15.99 -22.84 -7.42
CA LEU A 272 -16.82 -21.74 -7.92
C LEU A 272 -17.01 -21.87 -9.44
N PRO A 273 -18.12 -21.32 -9.99
CA PRO A 273 -18.38 -21.33 -11.43
C PRO A 273 -17.17 -20.85 -12.26
N PRO A 274 -16.78 -21.53 -13.35
CA PRO A 274 -15.57 -21.23 -14.12
C PRO A 274 -15.44 -19.77 -14.59
N ASP A 275 -16.57 -19.12 -14.87
CA ASP A 275 -16.67 -17.74 -15.32
C ASP A 275 -16.43 -16.71 -14.19
N THR A 276 -16.52 -17.12 -12.91
CA THR A 276 -16.23 -16.26 -11.75
C THR A 276 -14.85 -15.63 -11.91
N VAL A 277 -14.75 -14.31 -11.72
CA VAL A 277 -13.47 -13.59 -11.77
C VAL A 277 -12.88 -13.53 -10.36
N LEU A 278 -11.68 -14.09 -10.19
CA LEU A 278 -10.99 -14.15 -8.91
C LEU A 278 -9.68 -13.39 -8.95
N PHE A 279 -9.44 -12.53 -7.97
CA PHE A 279 -8.14 -11.89 -7.75
C PHE A 279 -7.45 -12.49 -6.52
N ALA A 280 -6.22 -12.97 -6.69
CA ALA A 280 -5.41 -13.50 -5.60
C ALA A 280 -4.62 -12.38 -4.89
N ASN A 281 -4.57 -12.40 -3.56
CA ASN A 281 -3.80 -11.43 -2.79
C ASN A 281 -3.03 -12.11 -1.64
N GLY A 282 -1.82 -11.60 -1.38
CA GLY A 282 -0.93 -12.05 -0.30
C GLY A 282 0.32 -12.76 -0.82
N ASN A 283 1.46 -12.54 -0.16
CA ASN A 283 2.80 -13.08 -0.50
C ASN A 283 3.34 -12.68 -1.90
N VAL A 284 2.99 -11.48 -2.40
CA VAL A 284 3.51 -10.96 -3.67
C VAL A 284 4.49 -9.83 -3.35
N LEU A 285 5.79 -10.13 -3.35
CA LEU A 285 6.86 -9.24 -2.91
C LEU A 285 7.84 -8.89 -4.04
N GLN A 286 8.05 -9.80 -4.99
CA GLN A 286 8.97 -9.63 -6.12
C GLN A 286 8.32 -10.05 -7.44
N PRO A 287 8.88 -9.64 -8.61
CA PRO A 287 8.30 -9.96 -9.91
C PRO A 287 8.05 -11.47 -10.13
N GLY A 288 8.95 -12.33 -9.65
CA GLY A 288 8.80 -13.79 -9.73
C GLY A 288 7.61 -14.36 -8.94
N ASP A 289 7.06 -13.63 -7.98
CA ASP A 289 5.86 -14.05 -7.24
C ASP A 289 4.57 -13.88 -8.07
N LEU A 290 4.56 -12.98 -9.06
CA LEU A 290 3.36 -12.66 -9.84
C LEU A 290 2.85 -13.90 -10.58
N GLN A 291 3.71 -14.51 -11.41
CA GLN A 291 3.33 -15.69 -12.19
C GLN A 291 3.13 -16.91 -11.28
N ARG A 292 4.01 -17.11 -10.28
CA ARG A 292 3.85 -18.19 -9.30
C ARG A 292 2.50 -18.15 -8.58
N CYS A 293 2.03 -16.96 -8.19
CA CYS A 293 0.74 -16.80 -7.55
C CYS A 293 -0.41 -17.15 -8.51
N LEU A 294 -0.34 -16.68 -9.76
CA LEU A 294 -1.35 -17.00 -10.78
C LEU A 294 -1.40 -18.50 -11.06
N ASP A 295 -0.25 -19.15 -11.22
CA ASP A 295 -0.14 -20.59 -11.49
C ASP A 295 -0.68 -21.42 -10.33
N ALA A 296 -0.28 -21.10 -9.10
CA ALA A 296 -0.70 -21.82 -7.90
C ALA A 296 -2.20 -21.68 -7.61
N THR A 297 -2.76 -20.49 -7.84
CA THR A 297 -4.16 -20.19 -7.48
C THR A 297 -5.15 -20.43 -8.62
N GLY A 298 -4.69 -20.33 -9.88
CA GLY A 298 -5.55 -20.25 -11.05
C GLY A 298 -6.42 -18.99 -11.08
N ALA A 299 -6.08 -17.95 -10.32
CA ALA A 299 -6.79 -16.68 -10.30
C ALA A 299 -6.62 -15.91 -11.63
N ASP A 300 -7.56 -15.01 -11.91
CA ASP A 300 -7.54 -14.18 -13.12
C ASP A 300 -6.49 -13.08 -13.03
N ALA A 301 -6.28 -12.51 -11.84
CA ALA A 301 -5.31 -11.47 -11.58
C ALA A 301 -4.65 -11.63 -10.20
N VAL A 302 -3.51 -10.98 -10.02
CA VAL A 302 -2.75 -10.95 -8.77
C VAL A 302 -2.65 -9.53 -8.23
N MET A 303 -2.95 -9.37 -6.95
CA MET A 303 -2.94 -8.10 -6.24
C MET A 303 -1.75 -8.01 -5.28
N ALA A 304 -0.96 -6.95 -5.39
CA ALA A 304 0.18 -6.67 -4.54
C ALA A 304 -0.02 -5.39 -3.71
N ALA A 305 0.37 -5.47 -2.43
CA ALA A 305 0.34 -4.36 -1.48
C ALA A 305 1.79 -3.97 -1.11
N GLU A 306 2.32 -4.56 -0.03
CA GLU A 306 3.66 -4.28 0.51
C GLU A 306 4.80 -4.45 -0.53
N GLY A 307 4.68 -5.41 -1.45
CA GLY A 307 5.62 -5.57 -2.56
C GLY A 307 5.68 -4.33 -3.47
N ASN A 308 4.52 -3.76 -3.82
CA ASN A 308 4.45 -2.54 -4.60
C ASN A 308 4.89 -1.30 -3.80
N LEU A 309 4.59 -1.24 -2.50
CA LEU A 309 5.11 -0.15 -1.63
C LEU A 309 6.63 -0.14 -1.51
N SER A 310 7.25 -1.32 -1.54
CA SER A 310 8.70 -1.45 -1.49
C SER A 310 9.36 -1.28 -2.86
N ASN A 311 8.64 -1.65 -3.93
CA ASN A 311 9.08 -1.57 -5.31
C ASN A 311 7.90 -1.18 -6.23
N PRO A 312 7.71 0.13 -6.52
CA PRO A 312 6.64 0.60 -7.39
C PRO A 312 6.69 0.01 -8.80
N ALA A 313 7.86 -0.43 -9.26
CA ALA A 313 8.06 -1.04 -10.57
C ALA A 313 7.75 -2.56 -10.58
N LEU A 314 7.14 -3.11 -9.53
CA LEU A 314 6.88 -4.56 -9.37
C LEU A 314 6.21 -5.22 -10.59
N PHE A 315 5.30 -4.51 -11.26
CA PHE A 315 4.55 -5.03 -12.41
C PHE A 315 5.23 -4.79 -13.75
N ALA A 316 6.29 -3.99 -13.78
CA ALA A 316 7.01 -3.68 -15.00
C ALA A 316 8.11 -4.72 -15.26
N PRO A 317 8.28 -5.18 -16.51
CA PRO A 317 9.43 -5.99 -16.84
C PRO A 317 10.72 -5.17 -16.63
N PRO A 318 11.85 -5.83 -16.35
CA PRO A 318 13.13 -5.15 -16.37
C PRO A 318 13.37 -4.56 -17.77
N PRO A 319 14.02 -3.39 -17.88
CA PRO A 319 14.36 -2.85 -19.18
C PRO A 319 15.27 -3.84 -19.95
N PRO A 320 15.29 -3.80 -21.29
CA PRO A 320 16.17 -4.67 -22.08
C PRO A 320 17.66 -4.39 -21.74
N PRO A 321 18.59 -5.30 -22.08
CA PRO A 321 20.03 -5.03 -21.97
C PRO A 321 20.40 -3.70 -22.67
N GLY A 322 21.19 -2.84 -22.01
CA GLY A 322 21.48 -1.48 -22.48
C GLY A 322 20.35 -0.46 -22.29
N GLY A 323 19.12 -0.92 -22.00
CA GLY A 323 18.00 -0.08 -21.57
C GLY A 323 18.01 0.20 -20.06
N GLY A 324 17.22 1.19 -19.65
CA GLY A 324 17.13 1.63 -18.24
C GLY A 324 18.08 2.79 -17.89
N GLY A 325 18.96 3.17 -18.83
CA GLY A 325 19.80 4.36 -18.74
C GLY A 325 20.55 4.46 -17.41
N ARG A 326 20.39 5.61 -16.74
CA ARG A 326 21.00 5.91 -15.44
C ARG A 326 20.19 5.42 -14.24
N GLU A 327 18.99 4.87 -14.46
CA GLU A 327 18.01 4.61 -13.41
C GLU A 327 18.00 3.16 -12.93
N TYR A 328 18.42 2.22 -13.79
CA TYR A 328 18.35 0.80 -13.53
C TYR A 328 19.74 0.21 -13.24
N TRP A 329 19.90 -0.38 -12.06
CA TRP A 329 21.13 -1.06 -11.67
C TRP A 329 21.12 -2.51 -12.15
N ARG A 330 22.28 -2.97 -12.64
CA ARG A 330 22.53 -4.36 -13.03
C ARG A 330 23.73 -4.91 -12.27
N PRO A 331 23.66 -6.15 -11.77
CA PRO A 331 24.76 -6.75 -11.07
C PRO A 331 25.89 -7.13 -12.05
N ARG A 332 27.13 -7.08 -11.56
CA ARG A 332 28.34 -7.43 -12.35
C ARG A 332 28.48 -8.91 -12.65
N ASP A 333 27.92 -9.76 -11.80
CA ASP A 333 27.95 -11.22 -11.94
C ASP A 333 27.02 -11.73 -13.06
N GLY A 334 26.32 -10.83 -13.77
CA GLY A 334 25.40 -11.18 -14.85
C GLY A 334 24.11 -11.83 -14.37
N SER A 335 23.86 -11.90 -13.06
CA SER A 335 22.61 -12.43 -12.53
C SER A 335 21.41 -11.58 -12.95
N ASP A 336 20.24 -12.18 -12.97
CA ASP A 336 18.95 -11.54 -13.25
C ASP A 336 18.49 -10.59 -12.11
N ARG A 337 19.35 -10.37 -11.13
CA ARG A 337 19.08 -9.60 -9.92
C ARG A 337 19.18 -8.08 -10.12
N GLY A 338 18.80 -7.56 -11.27
CA GLY A 338 18.72 -6.10 -11.49
C GLY A 338 17.63 -5.43 -10.64
N GLY A 339 17.62 -4.09 -10.63
CA GLY A 339 16.53 -3.33 -10.02
C GLY A 339 16.67 -1.82 -10.22
N TRP A 340 15.56 -1.10 -10.03
CA TRP A 340 15.53 0.36 -10.09
C TRP A 340 16.22 0.96 -8.86
N ARG A 341 17.02 2.01 -9.07
CA ARG A 341 17.69 2.68 -7.97
C ARG A 341 16.72 3.57 -7.19
N VAL A 342 16.89 3.64 -5.88
CA VAL A 342 15.97 4.36 -4.98
C VAL A 342 15.95 5.87 -5.26
N ASP A 343 17.07 6.45 -5.69
CA ASP A 343 17.18 7.86 -6.09
C ASP A 343 16.37 8.16 -7.36
N ALA A 344 16.42 7.27 -8.35
CA ALA A 344 15.63 7.37 -9.58
C ALA A 344 14.14 7.27 -9.31
N VAL A 345 13.72 6.29 -8.51
CA VAL A 345 12.30 6.11 -8.15
C VAL A 345 11.79 7.29 -7.32
N PHE A 346 12.59 7.79 -6.38
CA PHE A 346 12.24 8.96 -5.58
C PHE A 346 12.13 10.23 -6.46
N ARG A 347 13.10 10.49 -7.34
CA ARG A 347 13.02 11.61 -8.30
C ARG A 347 11.76 11.53 -9.15
N ARG A 348 11.44 10.36 -9.68
CA ARG A 348 10.22 10.14 -10.48
C ARG A 348 8.94 10.40 -9.68
N TYR A 349 8.91 10.00 -8.41
CA TYR A 349 7.78 10.28 -7.52
C TYR A 349 7.62 11.79 -7.26
N MET A 350 8.72 12.50 -7.02
CA MET A 350 8.71 13.96 -6.86
C MET A 350 8.21 14.67 -8.12
N ASP A 351 8.66 14.24 -9.31
CA ASP A 351 8.20 14.76 -10.58
C ASP A 351 6.69 14.61 -10.79
N ILE A 352 6.12 13.47 -10.38
CA ILE A 352 4.66 13.23 -10.42
C ILE A 352 3.94 14.21 -9.48
N LEU A 353 4.45 14.39 -8.26
CA LEU A 353 3.85 15.32 -7.30
C LEU A 353 3.88 16.77 -7.81
N HIS A 354 5.01 17.21 -8.38
CA HIS A 354 5.11 18.54 -9.00
C HIS A 354 4.12 18.71 -10.15
N ARG A 355 4.15 17.80 -11.14
CA ARG A 355 3.32 17.93 -12.35
C ARG A 355 1.83 17.85 -12.05
N TYR A 356 1.41 16.92 -11.19
CA TYR A 356 -0.02 16.62 -11.02
C TYR A 356 -0.60 17.25 -9.75
N ALA A 357 0.02 17.03 -8.58
CA ALA A 357 -0.54 17.53 -7.32
C ALA A 357 -0.33 19.04 -7.14
N LEU A 358 0.81 19.57 -7.61
CA LEU A 358 1.13 21.00 -7.52
C LEU A 358 0.86 21.76 -8.82
N GLN A 359 0.68 21.06 -9.94
CA GLN A 359 0.53 21.63 -11.28
C GLN A 359 1.68 22.58 -11.66
N GLN A 360 2.90 22.15 -11.36
CA GLN A 360 4.13 22.88 -11.62
C GLN A 360 5.12 21.98 -12.36
N ASP A 361 5.99 22.60 -13.15
CA ASP A 361 7.11 21.86 -13.72
C ASP A 361 8.07 21.43 -12.61
N PRO A 362 8.57 20.19 -12.65
CA PRO A 362 9.58 19.76 -11.69
C PRO A 362 10.83 20.64 -11.78
N PRO A 363 11.50 20.91 -10.65
CA PRO A 363 12.72 21.71 -10.66
C PRO A 363 13.81 21.05 -11.52
N ALA A 364 14.65 21.88 -12.13
CA ALA A 364 15.82 21.40 -12.85
C ALA A 364 16.78 20.71 -11.86
N ARG A 365 17.24 19.50 -12.20
CA ARG A 365 18.19 18.71 -11.39
C ARG A 365 19.33 18.24 -12.26
N ARG A 366 20.49 17.98 -11.65
CA ARG A 366 21.62 17.31 -12.32
C ARG A 366 21.21 15.92 -12.84
N PRO A 367 21.85 15.38 -13.89
CA PRO A 367 21.68 13.97 -14.25
C PRO A 367 21.97 13.04 -13.08
N LEU A 368 21.25 11.91 -12.99
CA LEU A 368 21.46 10.90 -11.97
C LEU A 368 22.86 10.27 -12.13
N PHE A 369 23.75 10.41 -11.15
CA PHE A 369 25.15 9.98 -11.25
C PHE A 369 25.33 8.54 -11.75
N VAL A 370 26.31 8.33 -12.62
CA VAL A 370 26.90 7.02 -12.94
C VAL A 370 28.41 7.11 -12.85
N VAL A 371 29.05 5.97 -12.57
CA VAL A 371 30.52 5.90 -12.47
C VAL A 371 31.15 6.36 -13.79
N GLY A 372 32.14 7.26 -13.69
CA GLY A 372 32.78 7.94 -14.82
C GLY A 372 32.26 9.36 -15.09
N ASP A 373 31.20 9.79 -14.41
CA ASP A 373 30.79 11.20 -14.36
C ASP A 373 31.76 12.06 -13.51
N ASP A 374 31.61 13.39 -13.62
CA ASP A 374 32.27 14.33 -12.70
C ASP A 374 31.79 14.12 -11.25
N GLU A 375 32.75 13.99 -10.35
CA GLU A 375 32.55 13.74 -8.91
C GLU A 375 32.71 15.02 -8.06
N ALA A 376 33.14 16.14 -8.64
CA ALA A 376 33.45 17.36 -7.88
C ALA A 376 32.29 17.86 -7.00
N TRP A 377 31.05 17.70 -7.48
CA TRP A 377 29.84 18.11 -6.76
C TRP A 377 29.56 17.31 -5.47
N LEU A 378 30.12 16.10 -5.34
CA LEU A 378 30.00 15.30 -4.12
C LEU A 378 30.72 15.93 -2.92
N HIS A 379 31.70 16.81 -3.17
CA HIS A 379 32.56 17.39 -2.14
C HIS A 379 32.29 18.87 -1.84
N LEU A 380 31.45 19.55 -2.62
CA LEU A 380 31.16 20.99 -2.49
C LEU A 380 30.58 21.41 -1.13
N ASP A 381 29.94 20.50 -0.40
CA ASP A 381 29.37 20.81 0.93
C ASP A 381 30.39 20.63 2.07
N LYS A 382 31.53 19.98 1.83
CA LYS A 382 32.56 19.77 2.86
C LYS A 382 33.41 21.03 3.11
N GLU A 383 33.56 21.90 2.11
CA GLU A 383 34.38 23.11 2.24
C GLU A 383 33.68 24.26 2.99
N ASN A 384 32.35 24.24 3.11
CA ASN A 384 31.57 25.28 3.80
C ASN A 384 31.11 24.88 5.22
N GLY A 385 31.54 23.71 5.72
CA GLY A 385 31.00 23.05 6.92
C GLY A 385 32.00 22.76 8.04
N GLU A 386 33.22 23.28 8.00
CA GLU A 386 34.14 23.22 9.15
C GLU A 386 33.85 24.37 10.11
N GLY A 387 32.80 24.21 10.93
CA GLY A 387 32.39 25.20 11.93
C GLY A 387 31.51 24.62 13.02
N GLU A 388 32.16 24.12 14.07
CA GLU A 388 31.61 23.77 15.40
C GLU A 388 30.71 22.53 15.50
N ASP A 389 31.34 21.36 15.58
CA ASP A 389 30.77 20.21 16.30
C ASP A 389 31.43 20.12 17.69
N GLY A 390 30.72 20.56 18.72
CA GLY A 390 31.14 20.50 20.12
C GLY A 390 29.91 20.54 21.05
N PRO A 391 29.93 19.81 22.18
CA PRO A 391 28.74 19.65 23.01
C PRO A 391 28.33 21.00 23.62
N ALA A 392 27.03 21.30 23.55
CA ALA A 392 26.43 22.57 23.92
C ALA A 392 26.90 23.09 25.29
N ARG A 393 27.68 24.19 25.29
CA ARG A 393 27.99 24.94 26.52
C ARG A 393 26.75 25.73 26.95
N LYS A 394 26.32 25.50 28.20
CA LYS A 394 25.29 26.26 28.92
C LYS A 394 25.51 27.77 28.76
N LYS A 395 24.59 28.46 28.06
CA LYS A 395 24.59 29.94 27.98
C LYS A 395 24.29 30.53 29.36
N ARG A 396 25.24 31.34 29.83
CA ARG A 396 25.13 32.19 31.02
C ARG A 396 24.30 33.42 30.62
N LYS A 397 23.25 33.70 31.39
CA LYS A 397 22.38 34.87 31.21
C LYS A 397 23.19 36.13 31.49
N THR A 398 23.31 37.01 30.51
CA THR A 398 23.73 38.40 30.70
C THR A 398 22.61 39.26 30.16
N ASP A 399 22.08 40.09 31.05
CA ASP A 399 21.07 41.09 30.77
C ASP A 399 21.78 42.24 30.04
N ASP A 400 21.39 42.50 28.80
CA ASP A 400 21.56 43.83 28.25
C ASP A 400 20.38 44.18 27.34
N ALA A 401 19.73 45.26 27.73
CA ALA A 401 18.50 45.77 27.16
C ALA A 401 18.86 46.93 26.24
N GLY A 402 18.63 46.79 24.93
CA GLY A 402 18.73 47.93 24.02
C GLY A 402 19.09 47.56 22.59
N ALA A 403 18.08 47.09 21.83
CA ALA A 403 17.92 47.29 20.37
C ALA A 403 16.92 46.27 19.81
N ALA A 404 15.69 46.26 20.36
CA ALA A 404 14.60 45.43 19.86
C ALA A 404 13.52 46.31 19.21
N ALA A 405 13.82 46.89 18.04
CA ALA A 405 12.80 47.58 17.25
C ALA A 405 13.23 47.80 15.79
N MET A 406 13.50 46.73 15.03
CA MET A 406 13.23 46.66 13.58
C MET A 406 13.69 45.30 13.06
N GLY A 407 12.75 44.53 12.51
CA GLY A 407 13.02 43.19 11.97
C GLY A 407 12.18 42.08 12.60
N ARG A 408 10.88 42.30 12.86
CA ARG A 408 9.93 41.20 12.89
C ARG A 408 9.87 40.60 11.48
N LYS A 409 10.74 39.63 11.20
CA LYS A 409 10.56 38.71 10.08
C LYS A 409 9.23 38.00 10.31
N GLU A 410 8.25 38.40 9.52
CA GLU A 410 7.00 37.72 9.27
C GLU A 410 7.28 36.24 9.06
N LYS A 411 7.09 35.42 10.10
CA LYS A 411 7.06 33.97 9.98
C LYS A 411 5.76 33.68 9.25
N ARG A 412 5.78 33.75 7.92
CA ARG A 412 4.67 33.39 7.03
C ARG A 412 4.24 31.98 7.45
N ARG A 413 3.12 31.90 8.17
CA ARG A 413 2.59 30.65 8.72
C ARG A 413 2.22 29.82 7.50
N GLN A 414 3.12 28.92 7.10
CA GLN A 414 2.95 28.07 5.93
C GLN A 414 1.65 27.29 6.15
N GLU A 415 0.68 27.51 5.27
CA GLU A 415 -0.64 26.91 5.38
C GLU A 415 -0.48 25.40 5.27
N LYS A 416 -1.03 24.66 6.23
CA LYS A 416 -0.88 23.20 6.27
C LYS A 416 -1.65 22.61 5.08
N THR A 417 -0.97 21.84 4.25
CA THR A 417 -1.61 21.16 3.12
C THR A 417 -2.68 20.17 3.59
N THR A 418 -3.75 20.08 2.82
CA THR A 418 -4.82 19.09 2.99
C THR A 418 -4.88 18.09 1.83
N SER A 419 -3.96 18.19 0.87
CA SER A 419 -3.92 17.24 -0.25
C SER A 419 -3.49 15.86 0.24
N PRO A 420 -4.28 14.80 -0.04
CA PRO A 420 -3.92 13.43 0.34
C PRO A 420 -2.57 13.02 -0.26
N ASN A 421 -2.31 13.42 -1.51
CA ASN A 421 -1.06 13.13 -2.21
C ASN A 421 0.17 13.73 -1.51
N LEU A 422 0.05 14.94 -0.94
CA LEU A 422 1.16 15.62 -0.24
C LEU A 422 1.32 15.13 1.21
N LEU A 423 0.23 14.69 1.84
CA LEU A 423 0.25 14.09 3.18
C LEU A 423 0.96 12.73 3.18
N ALA A 424 0.79 11.94 2.11
CA ALA A 424 1.35 10.60 1.99
C ALA A 424 2.85 10.56 1.62
N VAL A 425 3.47 11.67 1.22
CA VAL A 425 4.87 11.69 0.75
C VAL A 425 5.84 11.12 1.79
N ARG A 426 5.78 11.61 3.03
CA ARG A 426 6.72 11.17 4.08
C ARG A 426 6.59 9.66 4.37
N PRO A 427 5.39 9.09 4.64
CA PRO A 427 5.28 7.65 4.85
C PRO A 427 5.70 6.83 3.61
N HIS A 428 5.33 7.24 2.39
CA HIS A 428 5.81 6.60 1.16
C HIS A 428 7.33 6.50 1.08
N LEU A 429 8.03 7.59 1.41
CA LEU A 429 9.50 7.61 1.39
C LEU A 429 10.13 6.73 2.47
N PHE A 430 9.49 6.57 3.63
CA PHE A 430 9.96 5.59 4.63
C PHE A 430 9.81 4.14 4.15
N HIS A 431 8.83 3.84 3.31
CA HIS A 431 8.71 2.53 2.66
C HIS A 431 9.77 2.36 1.57
N LEU A 432 9.83 3.30 0.62
CA LEU A 432 10.73 3.25 -0.53
C LEU A 432 12.21 3.22 -0.11
N LEU A 433 12.59 4.06 0.86
CA LEU A 433 13.99 4.24 1.27
C LEU A 433 14.38 3.37 2.46
N ARG A 434 13.54 2.40 2.88
CA ARG A 434 13.73 1.67 4.15
C ARG A 434 15.14 1.10 4.35
N HIS A 435 15.70 0.48 3.30
CA HIS A 435 17.03 -0.12 3.32
C HIS A 435 18.17 0.91 3.31
N LEU A 436 17.91 2.11 2.78
CA LEU A 436 18.84 3.22 2.77
C LEU A 436 18.85 3.95 4.12
N VAL A 437 17.68 4.29 4.66
CA VAL A 437 17.56 5.06 5.92
C VAL A 437 17.93 4.25 7.17
N SER A 438 18.00 2.92 7.07
CA SER A 438 18.55 2.08 8.14
C SER A 438 20.08 2.21 8.25
N LYS A 439 20.75 2.67 7.19
CA LYS A 439 22.21 2.88 7.13
C LYS A 439 22.59 4.36 7.26
N HIS A 440 21.81 5.23 6.61
CA HIS A 440 22.04 6.66 6.57
C HIS A 440 21.08 7.38 7.53
N ILE A 441 21.47 7.40 8.80
CA ILE A 441 20.67 7.97 9.91
C ILE A 441 20.45 9.47 9.71
N ASP A 442 21.41 10.17 9.12
CA ASP A 442 21.30 11.58 8.73
C ASP A 442 20.12 11.83 7.77
N ILE A 443 19.94 10.97 6.76
CA ILE A 443 18.80 11.02 5.83
C ILE A 443 17.51 10.67 6.56
N ARG A 444 17.52 9.61 7.37
CA ARG A 444 16.35 9.18 8.17
C ARG A 444 15.82 10.32 9.03
N ASP A 445 16.70 10.97 9.77
CA ASP A 445 16.34 12.01 10.73
C ASP A 445 15.90 13.29 10.01
N THR A 446 16.49 13.60 8.84
CA THR A 446 16.05 14.72 7.99
C THR A 446 14.67 14.47 7.38
N LEU A 447 14.43 13.28 6.84
CA LEU A 447 13.12 12.87 6.34
C LEU A 447 12.06 12.88 7.45
N ALA A 448 12.40 12.45 8.66
CA ALA A 448 11.49 12.44 9.80
C ALA A 448 10.99 13.85 10.17
N ARG A 449 11.82 14.88 9.98
CA ARG A 449 11.50 16.30 10.26
C ARG A 449 10.68 16.97 9.15
N CYS A 450 10.66 16.41 7.94
CA CYS A 450 9.92 16.97 6.82
C CYS A 450 8.43 17.09 7.15
N GLN A 451 7.83 18.22 6.79
CA GLN A 451 6.40 18.46 6.94
C GLN A 451 5.67 18.16 5.63
N ALA A 452 4.43 17.71 5.71
CA ALA A 452 3.61 17.48 4.53
C ALA A 452 3.47 18.79 3.72
N GLY A 453 3.68 18.68 2.39
CA GLY A 453 3.65 19.81 1.47
C GLY A 453 4.91 20.68 1.45
N ASP A 454 5.91 20.45 2.32
CA ASP A 454 7.21 21.13 2.24
C ASP A 454 8.11 20.48 1.18
N MET A 455 7.81 20.79 -0.08
CA MET A 455 8.52 20.21 -1.22
C MET A 455 10.00 20.57 -1.24
N THR A 456 10.37 21.75 -0.72
CA THR A 456 11.78 22.14 -0.65
C THR A 456 12.56 21.22 0.31
N ALA A 457 11.96 20.87 1.45
CA ALA A 457 12.56 19.88 2.35
C ALA A 457 12.68 18.49 1.70
N PHE A 458 11.67 18.03 0.96
CA PHE A 458 11.75 16.75 0.25
C PHE A 458 12.77 16.74 -0.89
N GLU A 459 12.92 17.83 -1.65
CA GLU A 459 14.00 17.96 -2.65
C GLU A 459 15.39 17.94 -2.01
N HIS A 460 15.53 18.52 -0.82
CA HIS A 460 16.79 18.42 -0.06
C HIS A 460 17.09 16.97 0.35
N VAL A 461 16.08 16.22 0.82
CA VAL A 461 16.25 14.79 1.11
C VAL A 461 16.61 14.01 -0.16
N LEU A 462 16.01 14.33 -1.31
CA LEU A 462 16.36 13.73 -2.59
C LEU A 462 17.83 13.99 -2.97
N ASP A 463 18.33 15.23 -2.79
CA ASP A 463 19.74 15.55 -3.01
C ASP A 463 20.67 14.72 -2.12
N MET A 464 20.34 14.58 -0.82
CA MET A 464 21.10 13.73 0.10
C MET A 464 21.10 12.26 -0.34
N VAL A 465 19.94 11.74 -0.76
CA VAL A 465 19.80 10.37 -1.28
C VAL A 465 20.67 10.17 -2.52
N GLU A 466 20.62 11.09 -3.48
CA GLU A 466 21.43 11.02 -4.72
C GLU A 466 22.93 11.01 -4.43
N ARG A 467 23.40 11.81 -3.47
CA ARG A 467 24.81 11.80 -3.01
C ARG A 467 25.20 10.44 -2.44
N ARG A 468 24.39 9.88 -1.55
CA ARG A 468 24.66 8.56 -0.96
C ARG A 468 24.64 7.46 -2.02
N VAL A 469 23.68 7.48 -2.94
CA VAL A 469 23.63 6.51 -4.04
C VAL A 469 24.88 6.62 -4.93
N ALA A 470 25.35 7.84 -5.23
CA ALA A 470 26.60 8.03 -5.97
C ALA A 470 27.82 7.43 -5.24
N GLU A 471 27.98 7.72 -3.94
CA GLU A 471 29.01 7.11 -3.09
C GLU A 471 28.93 5.56 -3.12
N GLY A 472 27.72 5.01 -3.01
CA GLY A 472 27.48 3.57 -3.07
C GLY A 472 27.86 2.95 -4.42
N LEU A 473 27.62 3.64 -5.53
CA LEU A 473 27.99 3.17 -6.87
C LEU A 473 29.51 3.21 -7.11
N ILE A 474 30.19 4.27 -6.67
CA ILE A 474 31.67 4.36 -6.72
C ILE A 474 32.28 3.22 -5.91
N GLU A 475 31.77 2.99 -4.71
CA GLU A 475 32.25 1.92 -3.84
C GLU A 475 32.00 0.54 -4.46
N TYR A 476 30.80 0.30 -5.01
CA TYR A 476 30.47 -0.94 -5.70
C TYR A 476 31.37 -1.22 -6.89
N GLU A 477 31.77 -0.19 -7.65
CA GLU A 477 32.75 -0.31 -8.71
C GLU A 477 34.12 -0.69 -8.16
N ARG A 478 34.59 0.06 -7.15
CA ARG A 478 35.90 -0.10 -6.52
C ARG A 478 36.11 -1.50 -5.94
N THR A 479 35.07 -2.10 -5.38
CA THR A 479 35.11 -3.44 -4.78
C THR A 479 34.85 -4.57 -5.78
N GLY A 480 34.73 -4.26 -7.08
CA GLY A 480 34.46 -5.26 -8.10
C GLY A 480 33.05 -5.86 -8.02
N GLY A 481 32.09 -5.14 -7.44
CA GLY A 481 30.71 -5.59 -7.28
C GLY A 481 30.39 -6.28 -5.97
N LYS A 482 31.34 -6.32 -5.03
CA LYS A 482 31.07 -6.76 -3.66
C LYS A 482 30.40 -5.61 -2.91
N SER A 483 29.16 -5.82 -2.46
CA SER A 483 28.62 -4.96 -1.41
C SER A 483 29.49 -5.20 -0.17
N VAL A 484 30.01 -4.15 0.48
CA VAL A 484 30.92 -4.22 1.65
C VAL A 484 30.32 -4.99 2.86
N GLU A 485 29.11 -5.52 2.71
CA GLU A 485 28.31 -6.25 3.69
C GLU A 485 28.02 -7.70 3.27
N GLU A 486 28.93 -8.33 2.53
CA GLU A 486 29.17 -9.74 2.78
C GLU A 486 29.92 -9.81 4.11
N PRO A 487 29.28 -10.18 5.24
CA PRO A 487 30.09 -10.81 6.26
C PRO A 487 30.67 -12.04 5.56
N GLU A 488 32.00 -12.04 5.31
CA GLU A 488 32.66 -13.33 5.19
C GLU A 488 32.27 -14.11 6.45
N PRO A 489 31.85 -15.38 6.33
CA PRO A 489 31.67 -16.21 7.52
C PRO A 489 32.96 -16.08 8.32
N GLU A 490 32.84 -15.62 9.57
CA GLU A 490 33.98 -15.31 10.41
C GLU A 490 34.98 -16.47 10.36
N GLN A 491 36.10 -16.30 9.66
CA GLN A 491 37.24 -17.17 9.83
C GLN A 491 37.71 -16.92 11.25
N LYS A 492 37.27 -17.78 12.18
CA LYS A 492 37.75 -17.80 13.57
C LYS A 492 39.27 -17.83 13.50
N GLN A 493 39.90 -16.68 13.78
CA GLN A 493 41.34 -16.58 13.89
C GLN A 493 41.77 -17.56 14.98
N LYS A 494 42.56 -18.58 14.60
CA LYS A 494 43.26 -19.44 15.54
C LYS A 494 44.18 -18.55 16.39
N LYS A 495 43.74 -18.21 17.60
CA LYS A 495 44.65 -17.75 18.64
C LYS A 495 45.47 -18.95 19.10
N GLU A 496 46.76 -18.92 18.81
CA GLU A 496 47.73 -19.83 19.43
C GLU A 496 47.70 -19.67 20.96
N PRO A 497 47.81 -20.77 21.73
CA PRO A 497 47.81 -20.67 23.18
C PRO A 497 49.21 -20.31 23.67
N SER A 498 49.39 -19.09 24.19
CA SER A 498 50.49 -18.78 25.10
C SER A 498 50.12 -19.28 26.49
N GLY A 499 50.86 -20.25 27.00
CA GLY A 499 50.55 -20.95 28.24
C GLY A 499 50.77 -20.14 29.53
N ALA A 500 50.09 -20.57 30.60
CA ALA A 500 50.68 -20.92 31.89
C ALA A 500 49.58 -21.21 32.94
N ALA A 501 49.54 -22.47 33.39
CA ALA A 501 49.27 -23.00 34.73
C ALA A 501 48.18 -22.40 35.66
N ALA A 502 47.24 -23.25 36.09
CA ALA A 502 47.03 -23.72 37.49
C ALA A 502 45.60 -24.29 37.62
N GLU A 503 45.46 -25.62 37.64
CA GLU A 503 45.13 -26.44 38.83
C GLU A 503 43.71 -26.26 39.39
N GLY A 504 42.91 -27.35 39.31
CA GLY A 504 41.92 -27.65 40.35
C GLY A 504 40.55 -28.19 39.90
N THR A 505 40.38 -29.50 40.11
CA THR A 505 39.12 -30.23 40.39
C THR A 505 38.12 -30.57 39.26
N SER A 506 38.24 -31.83 38.83
CA SER A 506 37.20 -32.82 38.47
C SER A 506 35.80 -32.59 39.05
N GLY A 507 34.70 -32.97 38.41
CA GLY A 507 34.50 -33.72 37.18
C GLY A 507 33.01 -34.06 37.09
N GLU A 508 32.34 -33.59 36.05
CA GLU A 508 30.97 -33.96 35.65
C GLU A 508 30.65 -33.54 34.19
N GLU A 509 31.67 -33.30 33.35
CA GLU A 509 31.50 -32.76 31.96
C GLU A 509 31.87 -33.77 30.84
N GLU A 510 32.27 -35.00 31.16
CA GLU A 510 32.74 -35.97 30.16
C GLU A 510 31.63 -36.82 29.49
N GLN A 511 30.35 -36.51 29.68
CA GLN A 511 29.25 -37.16 28.92
C GLN A 511 28.47 -36.22 28.00
N GLU A 512 28.74 -34.90 28.02
CA GLU A 512 28.13 -33.95 27.09
C GLU A 512 28.99 -33.70 25.83
N GLN A 513 30.30 -33.97 25.89
CA GLN A 513 31.23 -33.70 24.77
C GLN A 513 31.26 -34.78 23.66
N GLU A 514 30.87 -36.02 23.94
CA GLU A 514 30.79 -37.04 22.88
C GLU A 514 29.52 -36.89 22.01
N GLN A 515 28.42 -36.37 22.57
CA GLN A 515 27.18 -36.12 21.81
C GLN A 515 27.21 -34.82 20.98
N GLU A 516 28.01 -33.82 21.37
CA GLU A 516 28.25 -32.63 20.55
C GLU A 516 29.19 -32.92 19.36
N SER A 517 30.15 -33.84 19.52
CA SER A 517 31.12 -34.15 18.45
C SER A 517 30.54 -34.93 17.25
N GLU A 518 29.52 -35.77 17.47
CA GLU A 518 28.79 -36.44 16.38
C GLU A 518 27.77 -35.50 15.70
N ALA A 519 27.22 -34.53 16.42
CA ALA A 519 26.32 -33.51 15.85
C ALA A 519 27.08 -32.46 15.00
N GLU A 520 28.35 -32.18 15.32
CA GLU A 520 29.20 -31.27 14.54
C GLU A 520 29.84 -31.95 13.30
N ALA A 521 30.10 -33.26 13.35
CA ALA A 521 30.63 -34.00 12.20
C ALA A 521 29.60 -34.23 11.06
N GLU A 522 28.30 -34.30 11.37
CA GLU A 522 27.23 -34.33 10.36
C GLU A 522 26.92 -32.94 9.77
N ALA A 523 27.37 -31.85 10.39
CA ALA A 523 27.18 -30.48 9.90
C ALA A 523 28.26 -30.01 8.90
N GLU A 524 29.42 -30.68 8.86
CA GLU A 524 30.56 -30.31 7.98
C GLU A 524 30.79 -31.23 6.77
N SER A 525 29.93 -32.24 6.54
CA SER A 525 29.86 -32.91 5.23
C SER A 525 28.83 -32.20 4.38
N GLY A 526 29.27 -31.51 3.32
CA GLY A 526 28.42 -30.75 2.42
C GLY A 526 27.19 -31.53 1.95
N ASP A 527 26.04 -31.19 2.52
CA ASP A 527 24.74 -31.35 1.91
C ASP A 527 24.21 -29.93 1.66
N GLU A 528 23.68 -29.69 0.46
CA GLU A 528 22.87 -28.52 0.20
C GLU A 528 21.69 -28.59 1.18
N THR A 529 21.84 -27.99 2.36
CA THR A 529 20.74 -27.88 3.32
C THR A 529 19.59 -27.28 2.55
N ILE A 530 18.57 -28.12 2.33
CA ILE A 530 17.30 -27.75 1.71
C ILE A 530 16.72 -26.70 2.65
N LEU A 531 17.11 -25.44 2.45
CA LEU A 531 16.51 -24.30 3.11
C LEU A 531 15.04 -24.42 2.77
N ASP A 532 14.22 -24.61 3.81
CA ASP A 532 12.77 -24.63 3.68
C ASP A 532 12.38 -23.48 2.74
N PRO A 533 11.83 -23.75 1.54
CA PRO A 533 11.52 -22.72 0.58
C PRO A 533 10.45 -21.74 1.12
N GLU A 534 9.79 -22.07 2.23
CA GLU A 534 8.89 -21.19 2.95
C GLU A 534 9.59 -20.30 4.01
N SER A 535 10.89 -20.47 4.29
CA SER A 535 11.64 -19.64 5.24
C SER A 535 11.83 -18.20 4.77
N SER A 536 11.76 -17.25 5.70
CA SER A 536 12.08 -15.85 5.40
C SER A 536 13.54 -15.66 4.99
N VAL A 537 14.46 -16.54 5.43
CA VAL A 537 15.89 -16.45 5.14
C VAL A 537 16.16 -16.69 3.65
N ALA A 538 15.52 -17.70 3.07
CA ALA A 538 15.62 -18.00 1.63
C ALA A 538 15.06 -16.83 0.79
N ALA A 539 13.89 -16.30 1.19
CA ALA A 539 13.28 -15.15 0.53
C ALA A 539 14.16 -13.88 0.63
N VAL A 540 14.77 -13.61 1.79
CA VAL A 540 15.74 -12.52 1.96
C VAL A 540 16.93 -12.71 1.01
N ARG A 541 17.51 -13.91 0.95
CA ARG A 541 18.66 -14.19 0.08
C ARG A 541 18.35 -13.96 -1.40
N ALA A 542 17.18 -14.42 -1.86
CA ALA A 542 16.74 -14.23 -3.26
C ALA A 542 16.52 -12.76 -3.62
N CYS A 543 15.96 -11.99 -2.68
CA CYS A 543 15.60 -10.60 -2.90
C CYS A 543 16.72 -9.60 -2.58
N LYS A 544 17.82 -10.02 -1.94
CA LYS A 544 18.88 -9.11 -1.48
C LYS A 544 19.46 -8.34 -2.67
N ARG A 545 19.53 -7.02 -2.53
CA ARG A 545 20.12 -6.07 -3.48
C ARG A 545 20.97 -5.07 -2.69
N PRO A 546 21.87 -4.32 -3.35
CA PRO A 546 22.48 -3.15 -2.71
C PRO A 546 21.41 -2.21 -2.15
N TRP A 547 21.71 -1.53 -1.04
CA TRP A 547 20.74 -0.71 -0.31
C TRP A 547 20.22 0.50 -1.11
N TRP A 548 20.90 0.89 -2.18
CA TRP A 548 20.47 1.92 -3.14
C TRP A 548 19.54 1.40 -4.24
N VAL A 549 19.10 0.14 -4.17
CA VAL A 549 18.18 -0.48 -5.13
C VAL A 549 16.88 -0.85 -4.42
N VAL A 550 15.74 -0.56 -5.06
CA VAL A 550 14.42 -0.93 -4.53
C VAL A 550 14.34 -2.44 -4.36
N GLN A 551 13.89 -2.88 -3.20
CA GLN A 551 13.82 -4.30 -2.86
C GLN A 551 12.77 -4.53 -1.77
N PRO A 552 12.09 -5.70 -1.77
CA PRO A 552 11.01 -5.97 -0.84
C PRO A 552 11.49 -6.04 0.61
N ILE A 553 10.54 -5.83 1.51
CA ILE A 553 10.74 -6.06 2.94
C ILE A 553 10.23 -7.46 3.25
N VAL A 554 11.16 -8.38 3.50
CA VAL A 554 10.82 -9.73 3.94
C VAL A 554 10.77 -9.72 5.47
N ARG A 555 9.58 -9.96 6.02
CA ARG A 555 9.40 -10.09 7.47
C ARG A 555 9.73 -11.52 7.90
N PRO A 556 10.38 -11.71 9.06
CA PRO A 556 10.51 -13.04 9.65
C PRO A 556 9.14 -13.68 9.85
N LEU A 557 9.04 -14.98 9.62
CA LEU A 557 7.84 -15.73 9.95
C LEU A 557 7.61 -15.70 11.47
N PRO A 558 6.36 -15.87 11.96
CA PRO A 558 6.09 -15.89 13.40
C PRO A 558 6.96 -16.87 14.18
N LYS A 559 7.23 -18.07 13.63
CA LYS A 559 8.14 -19.06 14.23
C LYS A 559 9.57 -18.52 14.36
N GLU A 560 10.08 -17.89 13.31
CA GLU A 560 11.43 -17.33 13.27
C GLU A 560 11.55 -16.08 14.17
N ALA A 561 10.51 -15.26 14.23
CA ALA A 561 10.45 -14.08 15.10
C ALA A 561 10.38 -14.45 16.59
N LEU A 562 9.66 -15.54 16.92
CA LEU A 562 9.66 -16.14 18.26
C LEU A 562 11.05 -16.67 18.62
N ALA A 563 11.69 -17.42 17.73
CA ALA A 563 13.04 -17.95 17.93
C ALA A 563 14.09 -16.84 18.14
N LYS A 564 13.95 -15.71 17.42
CA LYS A 564 14.81 -14.51 17.56
C LYS A 564 14.45 -13.62 18.75
N GLY A 565 13.48 -14.01 19.59
CA GLY A 565 13.03 -13.23 20.74
C GLY A 565 12.33 -11.90 20.38
N SER A 566 12.05 -11.66 19.10
CA SER A 566 11.39 -10.45 18.59
C SER A 566 9.87 -10.46 18.86
N ILE A 567 9.32 -11.59 19.30
CA ILE A 567 7.97 -11.75 19.82
C ILE A 567 8.05 -12.46 21.17
N GLN A 568 7.42 -11.89 22.20
CA GLN A 568 7.19 -12.58 23.47
C GLN A 568 5.73 -13.02 23.56
N LEU A 569 5.50 -14.32 23.81
CA LEU A 569 4.15 -14.83 24.05
C LEU A 569 3.59 -14.21 25.33
N SER A 570 2.35 -13.72 25.28
CA SER A 570 1.68 -13.25 26.49
C SER A 570 1.55 -14.39 27.51
N LYS A 571 1.56 -14.06 28.82
CA LYS A 571 1.31 -15.04 29.90
C LYS A 571 0.06 -15.89 29.66
N LYS A 572 -0.96 -15.34 28.99
CA LYS A 572 -2.22 -16.03 28.64
C LYS A 572 -2.04 -17.03 27.49
N ALA A 573 -1.18 -16.74 26.52
CA ALA A 573 -0.83 -17.64 25.41
C ALA A 573 0.06 -18.79 25.91
N LEU A 574 1.05 -18.50 26.75
CA LEU A 574 1.86 -19.50 27.45
C LEU A 574 1.00 -20.46 28.30
N LYS A 575 -0.03 -19.94 28.99
CA LYS A 575 -0.98 -20.75 29.76
C LYS A 575 -1.90 -21.60 28.88
N LYS A 576 -2.12 -21.21 27.62
CA LYS A 576 -2.92 -21.96 26.63
C LYS A 576 -2.08 -23.06 25.96
N GLN A 577 -0.81 -22.78 25.64
CA GLN A 577 0.17 -23.78 25.20
C GLN A 577 0.47 -24.81 26.30
N GLY A 578 0.64 -24.40 27.55
CA GLY A 578 0.82 -25.33 28.68
C GLY A 578 -0.41 -26.19 29.00
N LYS A 579 -1.60 -25.82 28.51
CA LYS A 579 -2.82 -26.64 28.57
C LYS A 579 -2.97 -27.58 27.37
N GLN A 580 -2.45 -27.20 26.20
CA GLN A 580 -2.42 -28.07 25.01
C GLN A 580 -1.31 -29.12 25.10
N GLY A 581 -0.14 -28.77 25.65
CA GLY A 581 0.97 -29.72 25.89
C GLY A 581 0.72 -30.77 26.99
N LYS A 582 -0.41 -30.69 27.72
CA LYS A 582 -0.82 -31.69 28.73
C LYS A 582 -1.94 -32.63 28.27
N LYS A 583 -2.37 -32.55 27.00
CA LYS A 583 -3.48 -33.35 26.45
C LYS A 583 -3.19 -33.97 25.07
N GLY A 584 -1.93 -34.26 24.75
CA GLY A 584 -1.58 -34.80 23.44
C GLY A 584 -0.20 -35.43 23.37
N GLU A 585 0.13 -36.32 24.29
CA GLU A 585 1.01 -37.44 23.98
C GLU A 585 0.13 -38.69 23.97
N VAL A 586 0.35 -39.53 22.96
CA VAL A 586 -0.44 -40.68 22.51
C VAL A 586 -1.61 -40.34 21.56
N ALA A 587 -1.45 -40.82 20.32
CA ALA A 587 -2.36 -40.83 19.16
C ALA A 587 -2.24 -39.66 18.15
N VAL A 588 -1.12 -39.62 17.41
CA VAL A 588 -1.11 -39.11 16.03
C VAL A 588 -0.41 -40.14 15.14
N ALA A 589 -1.16 -41.15 14.71
CA ALA A 589 -0.86 -41.91 13.50
C ALA A 589 -2.17 -42.55 13.02
N LYS A 590 -2.55 -42.23 11.77
CA LYS A 590 -3.69 -42.74 10.99
C LYS A 590 -5.05 -42.11 11.34
N ASP A 591 -5.50 -41.21 10.47
CA ASP A 591 -6.74 -41.40 9.70
C ASP A 591 -6.86 -40.29 8.65
N PHE A 592 -6.22 -40.53 7.51
CA PHE A 592 -6.64 -40.01 6.22
C PHE A 592 -7.21 -41.21 5.45
N LEU A 593 -8.42 -41.04 4.87
CA LEU A 593 -9.19 -41.95 4.01
C LEU A 593 -10.19 -42.89 4.73
N LYS A 594 -11.46 -42.46 4.84
CA LYS A 594 -12.60 -43.08 4.12
C LYS A 594 -13.95 -42.40 4.37
N ASP A 595 -14.83 -42.64 3.40
CA ASP A 595 -16.08 -41.97 3.05
C ASP A 595 -17.23 -41.98 4.08
N GLY A 596 -18.09 -40.96 3.93
CA GLY A 596 -19.49 -41.16 3.51
C GLY A 596 -20.51 -41.68 4.53
N GLY A 597 -21.49 -40.82 4.85
CA GLY A 597 -22.88 -41.25 5.09
C GLY A 597 -23.54 -40.82 6.41
N GLY A 598 -24.52 -39.91 6.29
CA GLY A 598 -25.86 -40.04 6.89
C GLY A 598 -26.13 -39.73 8.37
N GLY A 599 -27.18 -38.91 8.61
CA GLY A 599 -28.01 -38.86 9.85
C GLY A 599 -27.53 -37.86 10.91
N SER A 600 -28.16 -36.70 11.08
CA SER A 600 -29.46 -36.39 11.74
C SER A 600 -29.29 -35.94 13.21
N ASP A 601 -29.88 -34.76 13.48
CA ASP A 601 -30.34 -34.19 14.75
C ASP A 601 -29.39 -33.95 15.93
N GLY A 602 -29.52 -32.73 16.48
CA GLY A 602 -28.92 -32.36 17.77
C GLY A 602 -28.92 -30.86 18.04
N LEU A 603 -30.10 -30.29 18.30
CA LEU A 603 -30.26 -28.99 18.97
C LEU A 603 -29.36 -28.88 20.21
N MET A 604 -28.68 -27.74 20.40
CA MET A 604 -28.47 -27.19 21.75
C MET A 604 -28.59 -25.66 21.77
N LYS A 605 -29.54 -25.22 22.59
CA LYS A 605 -29.81 -23.85 23.07
C LYS A 605 -28.96 -23.54 24.31
N HIS A 606 -29.05 -22.27 24.73
CA HIS A 606 -28.66 -21.64 26.00
C HIS A 606 -27.26 -21.03 26.02
N ASP A 607 -27.01 -19.86 26.63
CA ASP A 607 -27.90 -18.86 27.23
C ASP A 607 -27.13 -17.55 27.34
N GLY A 608 -27.87 -16.44 27.32
CA GLY A 608 -27.33 -15.11 27.54
C GLY A 608 -27.07 -14.78 29.01
N LYS A 609 -26.13 -13.86 29.22
CA LYS A 609 -26.21 -12.65 30.04
C LYS A 609 -24.78 -12.19 30.30
N ASP A 610 -24.49 -10.93 29.92
CA ASP A 610 -23.85 -9.97 30.82
C ASP A 610 -23.82 -8.57 30.17
N GLY A 611 -24.85 -7.79 30.54
CA GLY A 611 -24.71 -6.46 31.14
C GLY A 611 -23.94 -5.38 30.38
N ILE A 612 -24.65 -4.65 29.52
CA ILE A 612 -24.34 -3.27 29.15
C ILE A 612 -24.61 -2.34 30.34
N LYS A 613 -23.65 -1.46 30.68
CA LYS A 613 -23.89 -0.16 31.31
C LYS A 613 -22.96 0.90 30.70
N GLU A 614 -23.53 1.68 29.80
CA GLU A 614 -23.17 3.08 29.50
C GLU A 614 -23.83 4.00 30.55
N PRO A 615 -23.59 5.33 30.62
CA PRO A 615 -22.93 6.20 29.63
C PRO A 615 -21.86 7.14 30.23
N PHE A 616 -21.03 7.81 29.41
CA PHE A 616 -20.57 9.16 29.79
C PHE A 616 -20.13 10.02 28.59
N THR A 617 -20.26 11.31 28.84
CA THR A 617 -20.41 12.51 28.01
C THR A 617 -19.27 12.94 27.09
N VAL A 618 -19.68 13.68 26.06
CA VAL A 618 -18.91 14.60 25.21
C VAL A 618 -17.94 15.47 26.03
N GLY A 619 -16.66 15.48 25.64
CA GLY A 619 -15.62 16.32 26.22
C GLY A 619 -14.48 16.59 25.24
N ASP A 620 -14.47 17.84 24.74
CA ASP A 620 -13.36 18.68 24.27
C ASP A 620 -12.38 18.16 23.21
N GLU A 621 -12.53 18.74 22.02
CA GLU A 621 -11.60 18.67 20.88
C GLU A 621 -10.33 19.47 21.19
N THR A 622 -9.26 18.85 21.68
CA THR A 622 -7.86 19.28 21.41
C THR A 622 -6.87 18.31 22.06
N LYS A 623 -6.55 17.21 21.36
CA LYS A 623 -5.27 16.46 21.44
C LYS A 623 -5.39 15.18 20.59
N GLN A 624 -4.81 15.20 19.40
CA GLN A 624 -4.50 13.95 18.71
C GLN A 624 -3.31 13.27 19.42
N PRO A 625 -3.45 12.04 19.93
CA PRO A 625 -2.28 11.27 20.32
C PRO A 625 -1.59 10.76 19.05
N SER A 626 -0.31 11.09 18.89
CA SER A 626 0.55 10.53 17.86
C SER A 626 0.68 9.02 18.04
N VAL A 627 0.10 8.25 17.13
CA VAL A 627 0.30 6.79 17.05
C VAL A 627 1.74 6.55 16.59
N PRO A 628 2.52 5.66 17.24
CA PRO A 628 3.83 5.26 16.74
C PRO A 628 3.72 4.68 15.33
N THR A 629 4.58 5.13 14.43
CA THR A 629 4.61 4.78 13.00
C THR A 629 4.74 3.27 12.72
N ASP A 630 5.12 2.46 13.71
CA ASP A 630 5.29 1.01 13.58
C ASP A 630 3.96 0.21 13.59
N GLU A 631 2.83 0.79 14.00
CA GLU A 631 1.53 0.08 13.97
C GLU A 631 0.74 0.25 12.65
N LEU A 632 1.21 1.08 11.71
CA LEU A 632 0.51 1.37 10.45
C LEU A 632 0.84 0.43 9.29
N VAL A 633 1.74 -0.56 9.48
CA VAL A 633 2.10 -1.51 8.42
C VAL A 633 1.41 -2.85 8.64
N ALA A 634 0.17 -2.96 8.17
CA ALA A 634 -0.44 -4.27 7.97
C ALA A 634 -1.23 -4.30 6.66
N GLY A 635 -0.69 -5.04 5.69
CA GLY A 635 -1.38 -5.44 4.46
C GLY A 635 -2.49 -6.48 4.63
#